data_AF-A0A7G2MLY6-F1
#
_entry.id   AF-A0A7G2MLY6-F1
#
_cell.length_a   1.000
_cell.length_b   1.000
_cell.length_c   1.000
_cell.angle_alpha   90.00
_cell.angle_beta   90.00
_cell.angle_gamma   90.00
#
_symmetry.space_group_name_H-M   'P 1'
#
loop_
_entity.id
_entity.type
_entity.pdbx_description
1 polymer ?
#
loop_
_entity_poly.entity_id
_entity_poly.type
_entity_poly.pdbx_seq_one_letter_code
_entity_poly.pdbx_strand_id
1 'polypeptide(L)'
;SRFRWRVDDADTRFDTTNRGLPNKEYSVETHDTDETGASIWNGETNNFFNLMELAFPEEKVASMRGMMTAMQSLGGLKSGNDLEKIYAFYQKYFFDEAQEYFPANSYNADARYCYENGKLAYRAGIYSNDTDPITQSLGDHYQAEQRWITKRILYMMSKYSFGLFSAAGTDTITVRAAGNTITYDLTPAMDMYPAIANGTSIIRGERTRAGETCSMVIELSGTGDQQNAIQGASYLQDIGDWYDKNVQGSMVIQGRMLREIRLGSKTGHIVISITSLTISNCTSLQKLVLSNIATLSGTLNLTSCTHLQEVYADGTSLSQMKLPTGGSMRVIEFSPRNQYLSLSNYPLLPTEGVRMDQCKHIITDFFVEDCPLLHPVKLLVEVMEAQKEQGTEHALKRVRVVGFNETYDSSDILDKLAILVDGSYEGLSSEGIAGEDPVPVLDGTLNIHADVYEESINALRSKFNRLVLNITGNYYVRFKDPEFQRLVVERWSTDGVGVTQVRLDALKEFQDENLQGNAMIEDLSDFGEKFRNVDIILGRTFENCTRLKKFGLPVYGMSMKNNTTFCNTSLDEYGIDLSRITVLGYQTFKKCKFVDVFIPNTISLVLAGSSWAENSLLVKMELEEGITEIPDGICASSPLLENIIIPSTVTKIGRGPFHSCNSLKKIVCKAINPPTFVDNFGYISSNKFFIYVPDESVDIYKKEWSQYVSKLKPISELE
;
A
#
# COMPACT_ATOMS: atom_id res chain seq x y z
N SER A 1 -68.49 -26.53 33.59
CA SER A 1 -69.06 -25.25 34.04
C SER A 1 -69.96 -24.68 32.94
N ARG A 2 -70.97 -23.88 33.31
CA ARG A 2 -72.06 -23.34 32.46
C ARG A 2 -71.67 -22.11 31.62
N PHE A 3 -70.41 -21.98 31.25
CA PHE A 3 -69.91 -20.97 30.31
C PHE A 3 -68.94 -21.65 29.34
N ARG A 4 -69.47 -22.26 28.29
CA ARG A 4 -68.66 -22.50 27.08
C ARG A 4 -68.63 -21.15 26.36
N TRP A 5 -67.44 -20.57 26.22
CA TRP A 5 -67.21 -19.41 25.38
C TRP A 5 -67.85 -19.69 24.01
N ARG A 6 -68.84 -18.88 23.63
CA ARG A 6 -69.30 -18.85 22.24
C ARG A 6 -68.13 -18.35 21.42
N VAL A 7 -67.82 -19.08 20.37
CA VAL A 7 -66.78 -18.76 19.39
C VAL A 7 -67.36 -17.68 18.46
N ASP A 8 -67.70 -16.52 19.03
CA ASP A 8 -68.32 -15.40 18.28
C ASP A 8 -67.30 -14.28 17.94
N ASP A 9 -66.01 -14.44 18.24
CA ASP A 9 -64.91 -13.52 17.84
C ASP A 9 -63.64 -14.31 17.40
N ALA A 10 -63.80 -15.26 16.48
CA ALA A 10 -62.69 -16.04 15.91
C ALA A 10 -61.84 -15.26 14.88
N ASP A 11 -62.17 -13.99 14.63
CA ASP A 11 -61.35 -12.99 13.93
C ASP A 11 -60.06 -12.63 14.70
N THR A 12 -59.95 -13.02 15.97
CA THR A 12 -58.71 -12.95 16.74
C THR A 12 -57.73 -14.10 16.46
N ARG A 13 -58.13 -15.18 15.76
CA ARG A 13 -57.33 -16.41 15.63
C ARG A 13 -56.65 -16.65 14.27
N PHE A 14 -56.93 -15.86 13.25
CA PHE A 14 -56.34 -16.06 11.92
C PHE A 14 -55.69 -14.79 11.38
N ASP A 15 -54.71 -14.97 10.50
CA ASP A 15 -54.03 -13.90 9.76
C ASP A 15 -54.99 -13.11 8.85
N THR A 16 -56.25 -13.54 8.75
CA THR A 16 -57.29 -12.99 7.89
C THR A 16 -58.46 -12.38 8.69
N THR A 17 -58.89 -11.19 8.29
CA THR A 17 -60.11 -10.51 8.77
C THR A 17 -61.36 -11.36 8.52
N ASN A 18 -62.50 -10.94 9.11
CA ASN A 18 -63.84 -11.51 8.85
C ASN A 18 -64.29 -11.46 7.37
N ARG A 19 -63.52 -10.83 6.49
CA ARG A 19 -63.70 -10.81 5.02
C ARG A 19 -62.73 -11.74 4.27
N GLY A 20 -61.93 -12.54 4.96
CA GLY A 20 -60.91 -13.40 4.35
C GLY A 20 -59.67 -12.65 3.84
N LEU A 21 -59.50 -11.36 4.21
CA LEU A 21 -58.34 -10.56 3.83
C LEU A 21 -57.21 -10.74 4.83
N PRO A 22 -55.98 -11.08 4.42
CA PRO A 22 -54.84 -11.22 5.32
C PRO A 22 -54.47 -9.86 5.92
N ASN A 23 -54.90 -9.54 7.15
CA ASN A 23 -54.46 -8.31 7.80
C ASN A 23 -54.60 -8.36 9.34
N LYS A 24 -53.51 -8.73 10.02
CA LYS A 24 -53.27 -8.41 11.43
C LYS A 24 -52.13 -7.39 11.51
N GLU A 25 -52.41 -6.13 11.20
CA GLU A 25 -51.41 -5.08 11.38
C GLU A 25 -51.08 -4.91 12.87
N TYR A 26 -49.79 -4.94 13.21
CA TYR A 26 -49.31 -4.89 14.60
C TYR A 26 -49.44 -3.49 15.22
N SER A 27 -49.75 -2.48 14.42
CA SER A 27 -49.77 -1.08 14.84
C SER A 27 -51.15 -0.52 15.12
N VAL A 28 -52.25 -1.26 14.85
CA VAL A 28 -53.61 -0.72 14.99
C VAL A 28 -53.91 -0.17 16.39
N GLU A 29 -54.49 1.02 16.44
CA GLU A 29 -54.94 1.72 17.64
C GLU A 29 -56.42 2.07 17.61
N THR A 30 -56.98 2.37 18.79
CA THR A 30 -58.29 3.04 18.90
C THR A 30 -58.27 4.32 18.07
N HIS A 31 -59.37 4.62 17.36
CA HIS A 31 -59.50 5.70 16.38
C HIS A 31 -58.83 5.49 15.01
N ASP A 32 -58.18 4.35 14.74
CA ASP A 32 -57.66 4.07 13.40
C ASP A 32 -58.80 3.84 12.38
N THR A 33 -58.56 4.27 11.14
CA THR A 33 -59.47 4.08 9.99
C THR A 33 -58.78 3.24 8.92
N ASP A 34 -59.58 2.47 8.17
CA ASP A 34 -59.11 1.70 7.02
C ASP A 34 -58.97 2.57 5.76
N GLU A 35 -58.55 1.97 4.64
CA GLU A 35 -58.38 2.67 3.35
C GLU A 35 -59.68 3.31 2.81
N THR A 36 -60.85 2.89 3.31
CA THR A 36 -62.15 3.45 2.94
C THR A 36 -62.60 4.59 3.85
N GLY A 37 -61.79 4.91 4.88
CA GLY A 37 -62.12 5.88 5.92
C GLY A 37 -63.08 5.34 6.99
N ALA A 38 -63.36 4.03 6.99
CA ALA A 38 -64.19 3.39 8.00
C ALA A 38 -63.35 3.08 9.24
N SER A 39 -63.90 3.31 10.43
CA SER A 39 -63.24 3.01 11.69
C SER A 39 -62.95 1.52 11.82
N ILE A 40 -61.71 1.17 12.16
CA ILE A 40 -61.30 -0.22 12.37
C ILE A 40 -61.96 -0.79 13.63
N TRP A 41 -62.25 0.06 14.62
CA TRP A 41 -62.91 -0.35 15.86
C TRP A 41 -64.41 -0.04 15.83
N ASN A 42 -65.23 -1.08 15.99
CA ASN A 42 -66.69 -0.94 16.10
C ASN A 42 -67.15 -0.03 17.25
N GLY A 43 -66.30 0.19 18.26
CA GLY A 43 -66.56 1.07 19.40
C GLY A 43 -66.34 2.56 19.13
N GLU A 44 -65.84 2.95 17.96
CA GLU A 44 -65.43 4.33 17.64
C GLU A 44 -66.55 5.36 17.81
N THR A 45 -67.78 4.98 17.47
CA THR A 45 -68.95 5.86 17.58
C THR A 45 -69.49 6.00 19.00
N ASN A 46 -68.84 5.38 20.00
CA ASN A 46 -69.32 5.40 21.38
C ASN A 46 -68.86 6.67 22.11
N ASN A 47 -69.76 7.65 22.20
CA ASN A 47 -69.52 8.92 22.88
C ASN A 47 -69.06 8.79 24.34
N PHE A 48 -69.47 7.76 25.08
CA PHE A 48 -69.07 7.61 26.48
C PHE A 48 -67.58 7.31 26.60
N PHE A 49 -67.06 6.36 25.81
CA PHE A 49 -65.64 6.00 25.83
C PHE A 49 -64.76 7.14 25.30
N ASN A 50 -65.22 7.86 24.26
CA ASN A 50 -64.49 9.01 23.73
C ASN A 50 -64.40 10.16 24.76
N LEU A 51 -65.49 10.44 25.49
CA LEU A 51 -65.46 11.43 26.57
C LEU A 51 -64.59 11.00 27.75
N MET A 52 -64.58 9.73 28.10
CA MET A 52 -63.68 9.21 29.12
C MET A 52 -62.21 9.34 28.74
N GLU A 53 -61.86 9.06 27.49
CA GLU A 53 -60.49 9.21 26.99
C GLU A 53 -60.01 10.66 27.04
N LEU A 54 -60.89 11.60 26.69
CA LEU A 54 -60.60 13.04 26.79
C LEU A 54 -60.51 13.55 28.23
N ALA A 55 -61.32 13.00 29.14
CA ALA A 55 -61.38 13.44 30.53
C ALA A 55 -60.23 12.90 31.40
N PHE A 56 -59.72 11.70 31.09
CA PHE A 56 -58.73 11.00 31.92
C PHE A 56 -57.51 10.49 31.12
N PRO A 57 -56.81 11.36 30.37
CA PRO A 57 -55.70 10.94 29.52
C PRO A 57 -54.51 10.43 30.33
N GLU A 58 -54.24 11.03 31.50
CA GLU A 58 -53.12 10.64 32.37
C GLU A 58 -53.40 9.32 33.09
N GLU A 59 -54.61 9.14 33.62
CA GLU A 59 -55.03 7.91 34.29
C GLU A 59 -55.07 6.72 33.33
N LYS A 60 -55.44 6.94 32.05
CA LYS A 60 -55.35 5.91 31.00
C LYS A 60 -53.91 5.41 30.86
N VAL A 61 -52.94 6.32 30.75
CA VAL A 61 -51.52 5.97 30.64
C VAL A 61 -51.03 5.27 31.92
N ALA A 62 -51.37 5.80 33.09
CA ALA A 62 -50.98 5.22 34.38
C ALA A 62 -51.56 3.81 34.58
N SER A 63 -52.82 3.59 34.20
CA SER A 63 -53.48 2.28 34.26
C SER A 63 -52.83 1.27 33.33
N MET A 64 -52.49 1.65 32.09
CA MET A 64 -51.78 0.78 31.16
C MET A 64 -50.37 0.41 31.65
N ARG A 65 -49.65 1.35 32.26
CA ARG A 65 -48.37 1.05 32.93
C ARG A 65 -48.55 0.09 34.10
N GLY A 66 -49.57 0.31 34.93
CA GLY A 66 -49.92 -0.59 36.04
C GLY A 66 -50.22 -2.01 35.56
N MET A 67 -50.96 -2.14 34.45
CA MET A 67 -51.24 -3.44 33.82
C MET A 67 -49.95 -4.12 33.35
N MET A 68 -49.06 -3.42 32.66
CA MET A 68 -47.77 -3.98 32.21
C MET A 68 -46.88 -4.42 33.39
N THR A 69 -46.82 -3.65 34.47
CA THR A 69 -46.12 -4.04 35.71
C THR A 69 -46.72 -5.29 36.36
N ALA A 70 -48.06 -5.40 36.37
CA ALA A 70 -48.74 -6.60 36.86
C ALA A 70 -48.42 -7.82 35.98
N MET A 71 -48.38 -7.67 34.66
CA MET A 71 -47.98 -8.74 33.73
C MET A 71 -46.56 -9.23 34.04
N GLN A 72 -45.59 -8.32 34.23
CA GLN A 72 -44.22 -8.70 34.62
C GLN A 72 -44.19 -9.54 35.90
N SER A 73 -44.98 -9.15 36.91
CA SER A 73 -45.08 -9.86 38.19
C SER A 73 -45.69 -11.26 38.02
N LEU A 74 -46.73 -11.39 37.18
CA LEU A 74 -47.42 -12.65 36.91
C LEU A 74 -46.60 -13.62 36.03
N GLY A 75 -45.77 -13.07 35.13
CA GLY A 75 -44.85 -13.84 34.28
C GLY A 75 -43.78 -14.61 35.08
N GLY A 76 -43.43 -14.14 36.28
CA GLY A 76 -42.57 -14.87 37.22
C GLY A 76 -41.07 -14.85 36.92
N LEU A 77 -40.63 -14.14 35.87
CA LEU A 77 -39.22 -13.98 35.52
C LEU A 77 -38.54 -12.98 36.49
N LYS A 78 -37.58 -13.46 37.29
CA LYS A 78 -36.94 -12.66 38.36
C LYS A 78 -35.85 -11.70 37.86
N SER A 79 -35.18 -12.04 36.75
CA SER A 79 -34.06 -11.27 36.18
C SER A 79 -34.23 -11.12 34.67
N GLY A 80 -33.88 -9.96 34.13
CA GLY A 80 -34.07 -9.61 32.72
C GLY A 80 -34.59 -8.19 32.54
N ASN A 81 -34.64 -7.73 31.30
CA ASN A 81 -35.20 -6.43 30.95
C ASN A 81 -36.75 -6.46 30.92
N ASP A 82 -37.38 -5.29 30.80
CA ASP A 82 -38.84 -5.18 30.86
C ASP A 82 -39.56 -5.93 29.73
N LEU A 83 -38.96 -5.98 28.54
CA LEU A 83 -39.48 -6.73 27.40
C LEU A 83 -39.49 -8.23 27.72
N GLU A 84 -38.38 -8.78 28.23
CA GLU A 84 -38.25 -10.19 28.60
C GLU A 84 -39.25 -10.59 29.69
N LYS A 85 -39.46 -9.72 30.69
CA LYS A 85 -40.43 -9.97 31.77
C LYS A 85 -41.88 -9.96 31.28
N ILE A 86 -42.25 -9.03 30.40
CA ILE A 86 -43.59 -9.02 29.80
C ILE A 86 -43.74 -10.21 28.84
N TYR A 87 -42.71 -10.52 28.05
CA TYR A 87 -42.75 -11.68 27.16
C TYR A 87 -42.91 -12.98 27.95
N ALA A 88 -42.29 -13.12 29.13
CA ALA A 88 -42.47 -14.27 30.01
C ALA A 88 -43.93 -14.46 30.48
N PHE A 89 -44.71 -13.38 30.61
CA PHE A 89 -46.15 -13.49 30.85
C PHE A 89 -46.85 -14.18 29.68
N TYR A 90 -46.58 -13.74 28.44
CA TYR A 90 -47.13 -14.41 27.25
C TYR A 90 -46.58 -15.81 27.10
N GLN A 91 -45.31 -16.06 27.43
CA GLN A 91 -44.76 -17.42 27.41
C GLN A 91 -45.58 -18.34 28.30
N LYS A 92 -45.75 -17.96 29.57
CA LYS A 92 -46.44 -18.76 30.59
C LYS A 92 -47.94 -18.97 30.33
N TYR A 93 -48.66 -17.91 29.95
CA TYR A 93 -50.12 -17.92 29.89
C TYR A 93 -50.69 -18.06 28.48
N PHE A 94 -49.85 -17.87 27.45
CA PHE A 94 -50.27 -17.98 26.06
C PHE A 94 -49.47 -19.06 25.34
N PHE A 95 -48.15 -18.93 25.21
CA PHE A 95 -47.37 -19.83 24.35
C PHE A 95 -47.18 -21.25 24.91
N ASP A 96 -46.98 -21.41 26.21
CA ASP A 96 -46.81 -22.72 26.86
C ASP A 96 -48.08 -23.59 26.70
N GLU A 97 -49.26 -22.97 26.65
CA GLU A 97 -50.53 -23.65 26.37
C GLU A 97 -50.87 -23.67 24.86
N ALA A 98 -50.27 -22.78 24.05
CA ALA A 98 -50.61 -22.61 22.63
C ALA A 98 -50.05 -23.71 21.71
N GLN A 99 -48.99 -24.42 22.10
CA GLN A 99 -48.42 -25.50 21.29
C GLN A 99 -49.39 -26.67 21.05
N GLU A 100 -50.43 -26.81 21.89
CA GLU A 100 -51.55 -27.74 21.66
C GLU A 100 -52.46 -27.34 20.48
N TYR A 101 -52.44 -26.05 20.08
CA TYR A 101 -53.33 -25.47 19.06
C TYR A 101 -52.62 -25.10 17.75
N PHE A 102 -51.29 -24.97 17.74
CA PHE A 102 -50.47 -24.72 16.56
C PHE A 102 -49.75 -26.02 16.14
N PRO A 103 -50.32 -26.87 15.26
CA PRO A 103 -49.63 -28.07 14.81
C PRO A 103 -48.32 -27.68 14.09
N ALA A 104 -47.21 -28.26 14.54
CA ALA A 104 -45.91 -28.08 13.92
C ALA A 104 -45.93 -28.73 12.53
N ASN A 105 -46.17 -27.94 11.47
CA ASN A 105 -46.03 -28.44 10.11
C ASN A 105 -44.54 -28.55 9.77
N SER A 106 -44.05 -29.78 9.76
CA SER A 106 -42.69 -30.14 9.32
C SER A 106 -42.44 -29.63 7.91
N TYR A 107 -41.53 -28.68 7.75
CA TYR A 107 -41.03 -28.21 6.45
C TYR A 107 -40.20 -29.34 5.81
N ASN A 108 -40.84 -30.17 4.98
CA ASN A 108 -40.19 -31.25 4.22
C ASN A 108 -40.10 -30.87 2.73
N ALA A 109 -38.97 -31.18 2.09
CA ALA A 109 -38.74 -31.03 0.66
C ALA A 109 -39.83 -31.65 -0.25
N ASP A 110 -40.60 -32.63 0.25
CA ASP A 110 -41.78 -33.20 -0.42
C ASP A 110 -42.87 -32.15 -0.72
N ALA A 111 -42.93 -31.09 0.08
CA ALA A 111 -43.90 -30.02 -0.08
C ALA A 111 -43.76 -29.38 -1.48
N ARG A 112 -42.52 -29.10 -1.91
CA ARG A 112 -42.21 -28.55 -3.25
C ARG A 112 -42.75 -29.43 -4.39
N TYR A 113 -42.63 -30.76 -4.26
CA TYR A 113 -43.09 -31.73 -5.26
C TYR A 113 -44.62 -31.78 -5.38
N CYS A 114 -45.34 -31.67 -4.25
CA CYS A 114 -46.80 -31.58 -4.24
C CYS A 114 -47.31 -30.23 -4.78
N TYR A 115 -46.58 -29.12 -4.55
CA TYR A 115 -47.00 -27.76 -4.92
C TYR A 115 -46.86 -27.45 -6.42
N GLU A 116 -45.75 -27.86 -7.05
CA GLU A 116 -45.56 -27.65 -8.50
C GLU A 116 -46.58 -28.49 -9.30
N ASN A 117 -46.85 -29.72 -8.86
CA ASN A 117 -47.86 -30.60 -9.46
C ASN A 117 -49.30 -30.14 -9.21
N GLY A 118 -49.62 -29.58 -8.04
CA GLY A 118 -50.93 -28.99 -7.75
C GLY A 118 -51.27 -27.81 -8.67
N LYS A 119 -50.27 -26.95 -8.98
CA LYS A 119 -50.43 -25.84 -9.93
C LYS A 119 -50.59 -26.30 -11.38
N LEU A 120 -49.90 -27.38 -11.75
CA LEU A 120 -50.05 -28.02 -13.06
C LEU A 120 -51.44 -28.68 -13.20
N ALA A 121 -51.94 -29.33 -12.15
CA ALA A 121 -53.29 -29.92 -12.11
C ALA A 121 -54.41 -28.87 -12.12
N TYR A 122 -54.22 -27.73 -11.44
CA TYR A 122 -55.13 -26.58 -11.50
C TYR A 122 -55.17 -25.97 -12.92
N ARG A 123 -54.00 -25.77 -13.56
CA ARG A 123 -53.92 -25.35 -14.98
C ARG A 123 -54.53 -26.36 -15.96
N ALA A 124 -54.55 -27.64 -15.57
CA ALA A 124 -55.20 -28.71 -16.33
C ALA A 124 -56.72 -28.83 -16.05
N GLY A 125 -57.30 -27.95 -15.21
CA GLY A 125 -58.75 -27.92 -14.95
C GLY A 125 -59.26 -29.04 -14.04
N ILE A 126 -58.38 -29.70 -13.27
CA ILE A 126 -58.72 -30.84 -12.41
C ILE A 126 -59.39 -30.40 -11.10
N TYR A 127 -59.23 -29.14 -10.70
CA TYR A 127 -59.85 -28.55 -9.50
C TYR A 127 -60.84 -27.43 -9.88
N SER A 128 -61.97 -27.34 -9.17
CA SER A 128 -62.98 -26.29 -9.36
C SER A 128 -62.59 -24.98 -8.66
N ASN A 129 -63.08 -23.87 -9.20
CA ASN A 129 -62.64 -22.48 -8.96
C ASN A 129 -62.79 -21.94 -7.51
N ASP A 130 -63.25 -22.75 -6.56
CA ASP A 130 -63.70 -22.28 -5.24
C ASP A 130 -62.70 -22.55 -4.11
N THR A 131 -61.54 -23.16 -4.38
CA THR A 131 -60.49 -23.35 -3.38
C THR A 131 -59.11 -23.39 -4.03
N ASP A 132 -58.34 -22.31 -3.89
CA ASP A 132 -56.94 -22.26 -4.31
C ASP A 132 -56.08 -23.11 -3.33
N PRO A 133 -55.33 -24.12 -3.81
CA PRO A 133 -54.42 -24.92 -2.98
C PRO A 133 -53.35 -24.11 -2.24
N ILE A 134 -53.16 -22.83 -2.57
CA ILE A 134 -52.20 -21.91 -1.93
C ILE A 134 -52.53 -21.57 -0.47
N THR A 135 -53.74 -21.83 0.02
CA THR A 135 -54.19 -21.33 1.35
C THR A 135 -53.55 -21.99 2.58
N GLN A 136 -52.53 -22.84 2.43
CA GLN A 136 -51.78 -23.43 3.55
C GLN A 136 -50.26 -23.20 3.47
N SER A 137 -49.81 -22.13 2.81
CA SER A 137 -48.41 -21.68 2.83
C SER A 137 -48.18 -20.65 3.95
N LEU A 138 -48.42 -21.04 5.19
CA LEU A 138 -48.05 -20.24 6.35
C LEU A 138 -47.04 -21.08 7.11
N GLY A 139 -45.83 -20.56 7.28
CA GLY A 139 -44.68 -21.28 7.82
C GLY A 139 -44.86 -21.71 9.28
N ASP A 140 -43.82 -21.58 10.08
CA ASP A 140 -43.95 -21.82 11.52
C ASP A 140 -44.82 -20.71 12.16
N HIS A 141 -46.13 -20.96 12.23
CA HIS A 141 -47.12 -20.06 12.83
C HIS A 141 -46.79 -19.73 14.28
N TYR A 142 -46.19 -20.66 15.02
CA TYR A 142 -45.78 -20.42 16.40
C TYR A 142 -44.68 -19.36 16.43
N GLN A 143 -43.65 -19.47 15.59
CA GLN A 143 -42.60 -18.44 15.48
C GLN A 143 -43.12 -17.11 14.93
N ALA A 144 -44.07 -17.14 14.00
CA ALA A 144 -44.70 -15.93 13.48
C ALA A 144 -45.48 -15.19 14.58
N GLU A 145 -46.28 -15.91 15.38
CA GLU A 145 -47.06 -15.38 16.50
C GLU A 145 -46.14 -14.85 17.61
N GLN A 146 -45.04 -15.57 17.92
CA GLN A 146 -44.02 -15.09 18.85
C GLN A 146 -43.44 -13.74 18.41
N ARG A 147 -43.04 -13.61 17.14
CA ARG A 147 -42.55 -12.34 16.58
C ARG A 147 -43.62 -11.25 16.61
N TRP A 148 -44.87 -11.62 16.35
CA TRP A 148 -46.01 -10.70 16.39
C TRP A 148 -46.22 -10.12 17.79
N ILE A 149 -46.28 -10.98 18.82
CA ILE A 149 -46.40 -10.56 20.23
C ILE A 149 -45.22 -9.70 20.65
N THR A 150 -43.98 -10.07 20.31
CA THR A 150 -42.79 -9.27 20.65
C THR A 150 -42.89 -7.85 20.10
N LYS A 151 -43.24 -7.68 18.81
CA LYS A 151 -43.42 -6.36 18.21
C LYS A 151 -44.55 -5.58 18.86
N ARG A 152 -45.65 -6.23 19.23
CA ARG A 152 -46.79 -5.58 19.88
C ARG A 152 -46.45 -5.11 21.30
N ILE A 153 -45.70 -5.89 22.07
CA ILE A 153 -45.20 -5.47 23.39
C ILE A 153 -44.38 -4.20 23.22
N LEU A 154 -43.42 -4.18 22.30
CA LEU A 154 -42.57 -3.01 22.06
C LEU A 154 -43.37 -1.78 21.60
N TYR A 155 -44.33 -1.97 20.70
CA TYR A 155 -45.25 -0.92 20.26
C TYR A 155 -45.95 -0.28 21.46
N MET A 156 -46.55 -1.11 22.32
CA MET A 156 -47.26 -0.65 23.52
C MET A 156 -46.33 0.00 24.54
N MET A 157 -45.12 -0.53 24.72
CA MET A 157 -44.11 0.07 25.57
C MET A 157 -43.74 1.47 25.07
N SER A 158 -43.58 1.66 23.75
CA SER A 158 -43.28 2.96 23.15
C SER A 158 -44.43 3.96 23.34
N LYS A 159 -45.68 3.52 23.07
CA LYS A 159 -46.88 4.35 23.23
C LYS A 159 -47.02 4.85 24.66
N TYR A 160 -46.86 3.99 25.65
CA TYR A 160 -47.09 4.35 27.05
C TYR A 160 -45.79 4.72 27.80
N SER A 161 -44.67 4.89 27.11
CA SER A 161 -43.35 5.21 27.67
C SER A 161 -42.97 4.30 28.85
N PHE A 162 -42.99 2.99 28.61
CA PHE A 162 -42.73 1.94 29.60
C PHE A 162 -41.44 1.17 29.25
N GLY A 163 -40.75 0.67 30.28
CA GLY A 163 -39.53 -0.14 30.16
C GLY A 163 -38.46 0.51 29.30
N LEU A 164 -38.11 -0.11 28.17
CA LEU A 164 -37.11 0.39 27.21
C LEU A 164 -37.39 1.80 26.67
N PHE A 165 -38.64 2.26 26.72
CA PHE A 165 -39.06 3.59 26.26
C PHE A 165 -39.34 4.58 27.40
N SER A 166 -38.95 4.22 28.62
CA SER A 166 -39.04 5.09 29.80
C SER A 166 -37.76 5.89 30.02
N ALA A 167 -37.77 6.88 30.91
CA ALA A 167 -36.56 7.65 31.25
C ALA A 167 -35.44 6.78 31.88
N ALA A 168 -35.78 5.61 32.43
CA ALA A 168 -34.83 4.65 32.99
C ALA A 168 -34.52 3.48 32.04
N GLY A 169 -34.88 3.61 30.75
CA GLY A 169 -34.60 2.60 29.74
C GLY A 169 -33.09 2.35 29.56
N THR A 170 -32.74 1.12 29.19
CA THR A 170 -31.35 0.66 29.07
C THR A 170 -30.85 0.58 27.63
N ASP A 171 -31.75 0.61 26.64
CA ASP A 171 -31.45 0.55 25.21
C ASP A 171 -31.45 1.96 24.63
N THR A 172 -30.30 2.65 24.69
CA THR A 172 -30.24 4.10 24.48
C THR A 172 -29.11 4.59 23.59
N ILE A 173 -29.34 5.76 22.99
CA ILE A 173 -28.27 6.62 22.47
C ILE A 173 -28.18 7.83 23.39
N THR A 174 -27.03 8.02 24.02
CA THR A 174 -26.83 9.10 25.00
C THR A 174 -25.89 10.16 24.45
N VAL A 175 -26.29 11.41 24.63
CA VAL A 175 -25.57 12.60 24.15
C VAL A 175 -25.71 13.74 25.15
N ARG A 176 -24.71 14.63 25.19
CA ARG A 176 -24.81 15.91 25.89
C ARG A 176 -25.08 17.01 24.89
N ALA A 177 -26.29 17.55 24.93
CA ALA A 177 -26.72 18.63 24.05
C ALA A 177 -26.59 19.98 24.78
N ALA A 178 -26.28 21.03 24.02
CA ALA A 178 -26.19 22.40 24.50
C ALA A 178 -27.01 23.35 23.63
N GLY A 179 -27.35 24.53 24.17
CA GLY A 179 -28.19 25.53 23.50
C GLY A 179 -29.58 25.63 24.12
N ASN A 180 -30.52 26.23 23.39
CA ASN A 180 -31.91 26.42 23.81
C ASN A 180 -32.84 25.30 23.32
N THR A 181 -32.60 24.80 22.11
CA THR A 181 -33.39 23.71 21.52
C THR A 181 -32.48 22.81 20.70
N ILE A 182 -32.87 21.55 20.57
CA ILE A 182 -32.23 20.59 19.66
C ILE A 182 -33.33 19.76 18.99
N THR A 183 -33.15 19.50 17.69
CA THR A 183 -34.09 18.72 16.89
C THR A 183 -33.52 17.33 16.64
N TYR A 184 -34.32 16.30 16.85
CA TYR A 184 -33.98 14.90 16.59
C TYR A 184 -34.85 14.34 15.49
N ASP A 185 -34.25 13.79 14.45
CA ASP A 185 -34.94 13.17 13.33
C ASP A 185 -34.75 11.66 13.41
N LEU A 186 -35.75 10.98 13.98
CA LEU A 186 -35.66 9.55 14.31
C LEU A 186 -36.49 8.75 13.33
N THR A 187 -35.88 7.74 12.71
CA THR A 187 -36.58 6.87 11.76
C THR A 187 -36.67 5.46 12.33
N PRO A 188 -37.86 5.01 12.77
CA PRO A 188 -38.05 3.68 13.32
C PRO A 188 -37.92 2.54 12.30
N ALA A 189 -37.44 1.39 12.77
CA ALA A 189 -37.40 0.14 12.01
C ALA A 189 -38.71 -0.67 12.08
N MET A 190 -39.62 -0.27 12.95
CA MET A 190 -40.99 -0.79 13.08
C MET A 190 -41.90 0.38 13.48
N ASP A 191 -43.21 0.26 13.31
CA ASP A 191 -44.13 1.30 13.81
C ASP A 191 -43.98 1.43 15.32
N MET A 192 -43.84 2.65 15.81
CA MET A 192 -43.71 2.95 17.24
C MET A 192 -43.87 4.45 17.50
N TYR A 193 -43.79 4.83 18.78
CA TYR A 193 -43.65 6.22 19.21
C TYR A 193 -42.19 6.47 19.63
N PRO A 194 -41.39 7.20 18.84
CA PRO A 194 -40.05 7.59 19.25
C PRO A 194 -40.07 8.34 20.58
N ALA A 195 -39.07 8.10 21.43
CA ALA A 195 -39.05 8.66 22.77
C ALA A 195 -37.65 9.14 23.14
N ILE A 196 -37.59 10.30 23.78
CA ILE A 196 -36.34 10.95 24.20
C ILE A 196 -36.49 11.32 25.67
N ALA A 197 -35.58 10.82 26.50
CA ALA A 197 -35.47 11.25 27.88
C ALA A 197 -34.57 12.48 27.98
N ASN A 198 -35.06 13.53 28.64
CA ASN A 198 -34.29 14.69 29.07
C ASN A 198 -34.32 14.70 30.61
N GLY A 199 -33.19 14.33 31.22
CA GLY A 199 -33.11 14.10 32.66
C GLY A 199 -34.08 13.00 33.11
N THR A 200 -35.00 13.33 34.03
CA THR A 200 -36.04 12.40 34.52
C THR A 200 -37.32 12.44 33.70
N SER A 201 -37.45 13.37 32.75
CA SER A 201 -38.64 13.55 31.93
C SER A 201 -38.54 12.75 30.64
N ILE A 202 -39.66 12.14 30.22
CA ILE A 202 -39.76 11.42 28.95
C ILE A 202 -40.65 12.20 27.99
N ILE A 203 -40.10 12.52 26.82
CA ILE A 203 -40.81 13.21 25.73
C ILE A 203 -41.08 12.15 24.67
N ARG A 204 -42.36 11.97 24.34
CA ARG A 204 -42.83 11.00 23.34
C ARG A 204 -43.21 11.76 22.07
N GLY A 205 -42.69 11.29 20.94
CA GLY A 205 -43.06 11.79 19.61
C GLY A 205 -44.45 11.32 19.17
N GLU A 206 -44.79 11.58 17.92
CA GLU A 206 -46.02 11.08 17.30
C GLU A 206 -45.88 9.62 16.86
N ARG A 207 -47.01 8.98 16.56
CA ARG A 207 -47.01 7.63 15.99
C ARG A 207 -46.32 7.68 14.63
N THR A 208 -45.25 6.92 14.49
CA THR A 208 -44.41 6.95 13.29
C THR A 208 -44.35 5.55 12.70
N ARG A 209 -44.66 5.40 11.42
CA ARG A 209 -44.59 4.10 10.74
C ARG A 209 -43.13 3.70 10.51
N ALA A 210 -42.89 2.40 10.37
CA ALA A 210 -41.57 1.91 9.98
C ALA A 210 -41.09 2.60 8.69
N GLY A 211 -39.90 3.18 8.70
CA GLY A 211 -39.38 3.89 7.53
C GLY A 211 -39.66 5.39 7.48
N GLU A 212 -40.65 5.89 8.23
CA GLU A 212 -40.96 7.31 8.28
C GLU A 212 -40.13 8.04 9.35
N THR A 213 -39.84 9.32 9.11
CA THR A 213 -39.04 10.14 10.03
C THR A 213 -39.95 10.91 10.99
N CYS A 214 -39.69 10.78 12.28
CA CYS A 214 -40.28 11.59 13.35
C CYS A 214 -39.32 12.70 13.74
N SER A 215 -39.71 13.96 13.54
CA SER A 215 -38.93 15.11 13.99
C SER A 215 -39.42 15.58 15.36
N MET A 216 -38.52 15.61 16.34
CA MET A 216 -38.82 15.96 17.73
C MET A 216 -37.94 17.14 18.16
N VAL A 217 -38.55 18.27 18.51
CA VAL A 217 -37.85 19.44 19.06
C VAL A 217 -37.85 19.33 20.59
N ILE A 218 -36.66 19.35 21.18
CA ILE A 218 -36.46 19.26 22.63
C ILE A 218 -35.95 20.61 23.13
N GLU A 219 -36.68 21.21 24.05
CA GLU A 219 -36.23 22.41 24.76
C GLU A 219 -35.17 22.03 25.80
N LEU A 220 -34.02 22.69 25.71
CA LEU A 220 -32.91 22.60 26.64
C LEU A 220 -33.00 23.84 27.53
N SER A 221 -33.08 23.69 28.85
CA SER A 221 -33.45 24.77 29.79
C SER A 221 -32.39 25.88 29.98
N GLY A 222 -31.55 26.14 28.99
CA GLY A 222 -30.61 27.27 28.91
C GLY A 222 -29.39 27.22 29.85
N THR A 223 -29.32 26.27 30.79
CA THR A 223 -28.30 26.24 31.85
C THR A 223 -27.00 25.53 31.48
N GLY A 224 -26.84 25.08 30.23
CA GLY A 224 -25.62 24.43 29.76
C GLY A 224 -25.48 22.99 30.25
N ASP A 225 -25.33 22.06 29.30
CA ASP A 225 -25.04 20.64 29.48
C ASP A 225 -26.17 19.78 30.09
N GLN A 226 -27.11 19.37 29.22
CA GLN A 226 -28.12 18.36 29.55
C GLN A 226 -27.83 17.05 28.83
N GLN A 227 -27.89 15.94 29.58
CA GLN A 227 -27.82 14.61 29.01
C GLN A 227 -29.19 14.21 28.48
N ASN A 228 -29.25 13.98 27.17
CA ASN A 228 -30.41 13.44 26.47
C ASN A 228 -30.14 11.98 26.13
N ALA A 229 -31.17 11.14 26.25
CA ALA A 229 -31.12 9.74 25.90
C ALA A 229 -32.27 9.40 24.96
N ILE A 230 -31.96 9.05 23.71
CA ILE A 230 -32.93 8.47 22.78
C ILE A 230 -33.20 7.05 23.25
N GLN A 231 -34.47 6.72 23.49
CA GLN A 231 -34.90 5.46 24.08
C GLN A 231 -35.34 4.45 23.01
N GLY A 232 -35.18 3.16 23.28
CA GLY A 232 -35.49 2.08 22.33
C GLY A 232 -34.63 2.12 21.07
N ALA A 233 -33.37 2.54 21.21
CA ALA A 233 -32.46 2.80 20.10
C ALA A 233 -32.20 1.58 19.20
N SER A 234 -32.33 0.35 19.72
CA SER A 234 -32.21 -0.87 18.92
C SER A 234 -33.30 -1.04 17.88
N TYR A 235 -34.40 -0.29 17.97
CA TYR A 235 -35.53 -0.33 17.04
C TYR A 235 -35.57 0.89 16.11
N LEU A 236 -34.49 1.67 16.07
CA LEU A 236 -34.29 2.72 15.08
C LEU A 236 -33.44 2.18 13.93
N GLN A 237 -33.78 2.58 12.70
CA GLN A 237 -32.96 2.30 11.52
C GLN A 237 -32.04 3.47 11.15
N ASP A 238 -32.42 4.69 11.52
CA ASP A 238 -31.67 5.93 11.29
C ASP A 238 -31.98 6.97 12.39
N ILE A 239 -31.01 7.84 12.68
CA ILE A 239 -31.09 8.94 13.66
C ILE A 239 -30.87 10.32 13.03
N GLY A 240 -30.86 10.41 11.70
CA GLY A 240 -30.68 11.66 10.96
C GLY A 240 -29.22 12.12 10.89
N ASP A 241 -29.03 13.35 10.42
CA ASP A 241 -27.72 14.00 10.34
C ASP A 241 -27.42 14.77 11.62
N TRP A 242 -26.19 14.67 12.13
CA TRP A 242 -25.78 15.25 13.40
C TRP A 242 -24.67 16.29 13.31
N TYR A 243 -24.09 16.49 12.13
CA TYR A 243 -22.90 17.34 11.96
C TYR A 243 -23.13 18.80 12.35
N ASP A 244 -24.37 19.30 12.25
CA ASP A 244 -24.79 20.66 12.57
C ASP A 244 -25.44 20.80 13.97
N LYS A 245 -25.57 19.70 14.72
CA LYS A 245 -26.18 19.70 16.06
C LYS A 245 -25.16 20.11 17.12
N ASN A 246 -25.58 20.96 18.06
CA ASN A 246 -24.75 21.42 19.18
C ASN A 246 -24.65 20.34 20.28
N VAL A 247 -23.78 19.36 20.02
CA VAL A 247 -23.54 18.20 20.89
C VAL A 247 -22.05 18.12 21.20
N GLN A 248 -21.72 17.90 22.47
CA GLN A 248 -20.34 17.92 22.96
C GLN A 248 -20.04 16.78 23.94
N GLY A 249 -18.76 16.57 24.26
CA GLY A 249 -18.34 15.56 25.24
C GLY A 249 -18.43 14.13 24.69
N SER A 250 -18.95 13.20 25.51
CA SER A 250 -19.03 11.79 25.14
C SER A 250 -20.39 11.43 24.54
N MET A 251 -20.37 10.68 23.44
CA MET A 251 -21.56 10.08 22.81
C MET A 251 -21.48 8.55 22.87
N VAL A 252 -22.56 7.91 23.32
CA VAL A 252 -22.69 6.45 23.32
C VAL A 252 -23.87 6.06 22.46
N ILE A 253 -23.64 5.20 21.46
CA ILE A 253 -24.67 4.73 20.53
C ILE A 253 -24.84 3.22 20.74
N GLN A 254 -26.05 2.81 21.13
CA GLN A 254 -26.43 1.41 21.28
C GLN A 254 -27.68 1.12 20.44
N GLY A 255 -27.51 0.68 19.19
CA GLY A 255 -28.64 0.48 18.28
C GLY A 255 -28.43 -0.68 17.32
N ARG A 256 -29.11 -1.81 17.59
CA ARG A 256 -28.98 -3.05 16.80
C ARG A 256 -29.38 -2.93 15.34
N MET A 257 -30.38 -2.12 15.02
CA MET A 257 -30.95 -1.98 13.67
C MET A 257 -30.48 -0.74 12.91
N LEU A 258 -29.61 0.09 13.52
CA LEU A 258 -29.05 1.25 12.85
C LEU A 258 -28.22 0.81 11.64
N ARG A 259 -28.50 1.38 10.47
CA ARG A 259 -27.79 1.06 9.23
C ARG A 259 -26.72 2.08 8.89
N GLU A 260 -27.01 3.35 9.14
CA GLU A 260 -26.11 4.46 8.88
C GLU A 260 -26.07 5.41 10.07
N ILE A 261 -24.89 5.91 10.37
CA ILE A 261 -24.67 6.93 11.40
C ILE A 261 -23.86 8.07 10.78
N ARG A 262 -24.46 9.26 10.72
CA ARG A 262 -23.87 10.45 10.08
C ARG A 262 -23.64 11.54 11.12
N LEU A 263 -22.49 11.46 11.80
CA LEU A 263 -22.07 12.45 12.80
C LEU A 263 -21.25 13.57 12.19
N GLY A 264 -20.41 13.27 11.21
CA GLY A 264 -19.56 14.24 10.51
C GLY A 264 -20.04 14.56 9.10
N SER A 265 -19.33 15.45 8.43
CA SER A 265 -19.57 15.80 7.03
C SER A 265 -18.30 16.31 6.36
N LYS A 266 -18.13 16.00 5.07
CA LYS A 266 -17.01 16.53 4.26
C LYS A 266 -17.25 17.95 3.76
N THR A 267 -18.52 18.31 3.54
CA THR A 267 -18.93 19.58 2.91
C THR A 267 -19.76 20.45 3.84
N GLY A 268 -20.42 19.86 4.83
CA GLY A 268 -21.25 20.56 5.80
C GLY A 268 -20.42 21.33 6.82
N HIS A 269 -21.00 22.40 7.37
CA HIS A 269 -20.41 23.15 8.48
C HIS A 269 -20.53 22.33 9.77
N ILE A 270 -19.40 21.93 10.35
CA ILE A 270 -19.35 21.10 11.57
C ILE A 270 -19.59 21.96 12.82
N VAL A 271 -20.64 21.63 13.57
CA VAL A 271 -20.99 22.20 14.88
C VAL A 271 -20.79 21.17 16.00
N ILE A 272 -21.04 19.89 15.72
CA ILE A 272 -20.81 18.81 16.68
C ILE A 272 -19.33 18.78 17.12
N SER A 273 -19.11 18.64 18.43
CA SER A 273 -17.78 18.74 19.06
C SER A 273 -17.57 17.63 20.10
N ILE A 274 -18.01 16.42 19.78
CA ILE A 274 -17.78 15.24 20.63
C ILE A 274 -16.27 14.93 20.73
N THR A 275 -15.83 14.54 21.92
CA THR A 275 -14.43 14.18 22.21
C THR A 275 -14.22 12.67 22.21
N SER A 276 -15.28 11.90 22.48
CA SER A 276 -15.25 10.43 22.49
C SER A 276 -16.55 9.84 21.96
N LEU A 277 -16.42 8.72 21.23
CA LEU A 277 -17.54 7.98 20.67
C LEU A 277 -17.43 6.51 21.06
N THR A 278 -18.49 5.99 21.70
CA THR A 278 -18.63 4.56 21.97
C THR A 278 -19.77 4.02 21.11
N ILE A 279 -19.45 3.07 20.22
CA ILE A 279 -20.46 2.31 19.47
C ILE A 279 -20.48 0.90 20.05
N SER A 280 -21.64 0.47 20.54
CA SER A 280 -21.84 -0.89 21.03
C SER A 280 -23.13 -1.48 20.49
N ASN A 281 -23.17 -2.81 20.32
CA ASN A 281 -24.34 -3.54 19.83
C ASN A 281 -24.91 -3.03 18.49
N CYS A 282 -24.11 -2.35 17.65
CA CYS A 282 -24.54 -1.83 16.35
C CYS A 282 -24.21 -2.82 15.23
N THR A 283 -24.67 -4.06 15.36
CA THR A 283 -24.31 -5.15 14.45
C THR A 283 -24.77 -4.90 13.01
N SER A 284 -25.90 -4.21 12.80
CA SER A 284 -26.44 -3.90 11.46
C SER A 284 -25.82 -2.66 10.80
N LEU A 285 -24.89 -1.98 11.47
CA LEU A 285 -24.28 -0.76 10.97
C LEU A 285 -23.47 -1.07 9.71
N GLN A 286 -23.79 -0.38 8.62
CA GLN A 286 -23.12 -0.50 7.32
C GLN A 286 -22.23 0.70 7.03
N LYS A 287 -22.63 1.90 7.47
CA LYS A 287 -21.92 3.14 7.18
C LYS A 287 -21.77 4.05 8.40
N LEU A 288 -20.54 4.50 8.64
CA LEU A 288 -20.21 5.44 9.71
C LEU A 288 -19.46 6.65 9.15
N VAL A 289 -20.04 7.84 9.30
CA VAL A 289 -19.44 9.11 8.84
C VAL A 289 -19.06 9.97 10.04
N LEU A 290 -17.76 10.21 10.22
CA LEU A 290 -17.16 11.02 11.29
C LEU A 290 -16.32 12.17 10.75
N SER A 291 -16.33 12.40 9.43
CA SER A 291 -15.46 13.36 8.76
C SER A 291 -15.51 14.75 9.41
N ASN A 292 -14.33 15.35 9.58
CA ASN A 292 -14.10 16.71 10.10
C ASN A 292 -14.53 16.98 11.56
N ILE A 293 -14.83 15.95 12.35
CA ILE A 293 -15.01 16.13 13.82
C ILE A 293 -13.62 16.21 14.47
N ALA A 294 -12.97 17.38 14.37
CA ALA A 294 -11.58 17.57 14.80
C ALA A 294 -11.32 17.27 16.29
N THR A 295 -12.35 17.42 17.14
CA THR A 295 -12.30 17.14 18.59
C THR A 295 -12.31 15.65 18.92
N LEU A 296 -12.78 14.79 18.00
CA LEU A 296 -12.87 13.36 18.23
C LEU A 296 -11.46 12.75 18.18
N SER A 297 -11.02 12.20 19.31
CA SER A 297 -9.65 11.71 19.48
C SER A 297 -9.59 10.38 20.24
N GLY A 298 -8.40 9.79 20.30
CA GLY A 298 -8.16 8.51 20.95
C GLY A 298 -8.47 7.32 20.04
N THR A 299 -8.86 6.20 20.65
CA THR A 299 -9.13 4.93 19.96
C THR A 299 -10.62 4.71 19.78
N LEU A 300 -11.06 4.51 18.53
CA LEU A 300 -12.43 4.11 18.21
C LEU A 300 -12.50 2.58 18.03
N ASN A 301 -13.34 1.91 18.81
CA ASN A 301 -13.52 0.47 18.72
C ASN A 301 -14.80 0.11 17.93
N LEU A 302 -14.63 -0.53 16.78
CA LEU A 302 -15.70 -0.96 15.87
C LEU A 302 -15.72 -2.49 15.69
N THR A 303 -14.99 -3.25 16.50
CA THR A 303 -14.85 -4.71 16.30
C THR A 303 -16.18 -5.46 16.37
N SER A 304 -17.19 -4.90 17.05
CA SER A 304 -18.53 -5.46 17.16
C SER A 304 -19.47 -5.12 15.98
N CYS A 305 -19.05 -4.23 15.07
CA CYS A 305 -19.84 -3.80 13.90
C CYS A 305 -19.58 -4.70 12.69
N THR A 306 -19.94 -5.99 12.77
CA THR A 306 -19.55 -7.01 11.78
C THR A 306 -20.12 -6.83 10.36
N HIS A 307 -21.16 -6.01 10.18
CA HIS A 307 -21.71 -5.68 8.85
C HIS A 307 -21.21 -4.34 8.31
N LEU A 308 -20.24 -3.70 8.97
CA LEU A 308 -19.68 -2.44 8.52
C LEU A 308 -19.10 -2.60 7.10
N GLN A 309 -19.39 -1.63 6.24
CA GLN A 309 -18.94 -1.57 4.86
C GLN A 309 -18.12 -0.31 4.60
N GLU A 310 -18.50 0.81 5.21
CA GLU A 310 -17.88 2.10 4.99
C GLU A 310 -17.64 2.83 6.32
N VAL A 311 -16.42 3.34 6.51
CA VAL A 311 -16.08 4.24 7.62
C VAL A 311 -15.26 5.43 7.11
N TYR A 312 -15.67 6.63 7.51
CA TYR A 312 -15.01 7.88 7.14
C TYR A 312 -14.59 8.65 8.39
N ALA A 313 -13.28 8.73 8.64
CA ALA A 313 -12.70 9.40 9.80
C ALA A 313 -11.68 10.50 9.43
N ASP A 314 -11.64 10.94 8.16
CA ASP A 314 -10.83 12.06 7.70
C ASP A 314 -11.12 13.34 8.49
N GLY A 315 -10.08 14.13 8.77
CA GLY A 315 -10.23 15.37 9.54
C GLY A 315 -10.59 15.20 11.04
N THR A 316 -10.65 13.97 11.56
CA THR A 316 -10.69 13.73 13.01
C THR A 316 -9.29 13.71 13.63
N SER A 317 -9.20 13.56 14.95
CA SER A 317 -7.94 13.37 15.69
C SER A 317 -7.79 11.95 16.25
N LEU A 318 -8.50 10.97 15.68
CA LEU A 318 -8.41 9.57 16.09
C LEU A 318 -7.00 9.02 15.84
N SER A 319 -6.39 8.39 16.84
CA SER A 319 -5.06 7.78 16.73
C SER A 319 -5.12 6.33 16.24
N GLN A 320 -6.26 5.68 16.42
CA GLN A 320 -6.48 4.29 16.01
C GLN A 320 -7.97 4.00 15.80
N MET A 321 -8.29 3.24 14.76
CA MET A 321 -9.59 2.57 14.60
C MET A 321 -9.41 1.06 14.66
N LYS A 322 -10.08 0.39 15.60
CA LYS A 322 -10.13 -1.06 15.68
C LYS A 322 -11.32 -1.57 14.88
N LEU A 323 -11.06 -2.06 13.68
CA LEU A 323 -12.08 -2.52 12.73
C LEU A 323 -12.51 -3.97 13.02
N PRO A 324 -13.69 -4.40 12.57
CA PRO A 324 -14.14 -5.79 12.69
C PRO A 324 -13.25 -6.72 11.86
N THR A 325 -12.90 -7.91 12.37
CA THR A 325 -12.17 -8.91 11.58
C THR A 325 -13.09 -9.53 10.53
N GLY A 326 -12.73 -9.36 9.26
CA GLY A 326 -13.52 -9.76 8.11
C GLY A 326 -14.86 -9.05 7.94
N GLY A 327 -15.63 -9.49 6.94
CA GLY A 327 -16.93 -8.92 6.60
C GLY A 327 -16.95 -8.23 5.23
N SER A 328 -17.87 -7.28 5.07
CA SER A 328 -18.17 -6.64 3.77
C SER A 328 -17.56 -5.23 3.65
N MET A 329 -16.40 -5.00 4.28
CA MET A 329 -15.68 -3.72 4.18
C MET A 329 -15.36 -3.38 2.72
N ARG A 330 -15.65 -2.14 2.32
CA ARG A 330 -15.45 -1.58 0.99
C ARG A 330 -14.66 -0.27 1.03
N VAL A 331 -14.84 0.55 2.08
CA VAL A 331 -14.17 1.85 2.23
C VAL A 331 -13.74 2.07 3.68
N ILE A 332 -12.48 2.43 3.86
CA ILE A 332 -11.88 2.84 5.11
C ILE A 332 -11.10 4.12 4.85
N GLU A 333 -11.56 5.22 5.42
CA GLU A 333 -10.85 6.49 5.35
C GLU A 333 -10.32 6.87 6.73
N PHE A 334 -8.99 6.85 6.84
CA PHE A 334 -8.30 7.01 8.11
C PHE A 334 -8.14 8.48 8.52
N SER A 335 -8.05 8.69 9.83
CA SER A 335 -7.71 9.97 10.45
C SER A 335 -6.26 10.39 10.13
N PRO A 336 -5.96 11.69 10.00
CA PRO A 336 -4.59 12.22 9.90
C PRO A 336 -3.64 11.79 11.02
N ARG A 337 -4.18 11.38 12.17
CA ARG A 337 -3.42 10.96 13.36
C ARG A 337 -3.30 9.44 13.49
N ASN A 338 -3.83 8.67 12.54
CA ASN A 338 -3.84 7.22 12.61
C ASN A 338 -2.45 6.62 12.36
N GLN A 339 -1.95 5.86 13.35
CA GLN A 339 -0.61 5.24 13.28
C GLN A 339 -0.66 3.75 12.91
N TYR A 340 -1.81 3.10 13.09
CA TYR A 340 -1.97 1.64 12.95
C TYR A 340 -2.87 1.32 11.77
N LEU A 341 -2.36 0.58 10.80
CA LEU A 341 -3.15 0.01 9.71
C LEU A 341 -3.28 -1.50 9.95
N SER A 342 -4.46 -1.95 10.34
CA SER A 342 -4.75 -3.38 10.58
C SER A 342 -5.99 -3.78 9.80
N LEU A 343 -5.76 -4.58 8.75
CA LEU A 343 -6.79 -5.06 7.82
C LEU A 343 -6.70 -6.58 7.75
N SER A 344 -7.81 -7.27 8.00
CA SER A 344 -7.79 -8.74 8.05
C SER A 344 -9.11 -9.31 7.51
N ASN A 345 -9.00 -10.28 6.61
CA ASN A 345 -10.12 -11.07 6.09
C ASN A 345 -11.19 -10.27 5.32
N TYR A 346 -10.81 -9.23 4.58
CA TYR A 346 -11.75 -8.40 3.80
C TYR A 346 -11.79 -8.80 2.31
N PRO A 347 -12.71 -9.69 1.89
CA PRO A 347 -12.79 -10.15 0.49
C PRO A 347 -13.28 -9.09 -0.49
N LEU A 348 -13.96 -8.04 -0.02
CA LEU A 348 -14.61 -7.02 -0.85
C LEU A 348 -13.94 -5.65 -0.80
N LEU A 349 -12.80 -5.52 -0.11
CA LEU A 349 -12.09 -4.25 0.07
C LEU A 349 -11.11 -4.04 -1.09
N PRO A 350 -11.38 -3.12 -2.03
CA PRO A 350 -10.44 -2.80 -3.09
C PRO A 350 -9.34 -1.85 -2.58
N THR A 351 -8.28 -1.71 -3.38
CA THR A 351 -7.13 -0.86 -3.02
C THR A 351 -7.50 0.61 -2.83
N GLU A 352 -8.33 1.16 -3.73
CA GLU A 352 -8.87 2.52 -3.62
C GLU A 352 -9.83 2.73 -2.43
N GLY A 353 -10.30 1.63 -1.83
CA GLY A 353 -11.11 1.63 -0.63
C GLY A 353 -10.31 2.02 0.61
N VAL A 354 -8.98 1.83 0.60
CA VAL A 354 -8.08 2.16 1.72
C VAL A 354 -7.50 3.55 1.54
N ARG A 355 -8.10 4.55 2.18
CA ARG A 355 -7.70 5.96 2.05
C ARG A 355 -6.86 6.39 3.25
N MET A 356 -5.55 6.52 3.03
CA MET A 356 -4.55 6.82 4.07
C MET A 356 -3.65 8.02 3.75
N ASP A 357 -4.01 8.86 2.76
CA ASP A 357 -3.19 9.98 2.30
C ASP A 357 -2.81 10.96 3.41
N GLN A 358 -3.69 11.16 4.38
CA GLN A 358 -3.47 12.08 5.50
C GLN A 358 -2.57 11.51 6.60
N CYS A 359 -2.31 10.20 6.62
CA CYS A 359 -1.56 9.54 7.70
C CYS A 359 -0.36 8.69 7.24
N LYS A 360 -0.14 8.49 5.94
CA LYS A 360 0.98 7.68 5.41
C LYS A 360 2.37 8.04 5.95
N HIS A 361 2.60 9.31 6.28
CA HIS A 361 3.88 9.80 6.82
C HIS A 361 4.11 9.47 8.31
N ILE A 362 3.10 8.95 9.03
CA ILE A 362 3.18 8.60 10.46
C ILE A 362 2.74 7.17 10.77
N ILE A 363 2.41 6.35 9.78
CA ILE A 363 2.05 4.94 10.01
C ILE A 363 3.28 4.22 10.59
N THR A 364 3.09 3.57 11.74
CA THR A 364 4.12 2.81 12.46
C THR A 364 4.00 1.30 12.26
N ASP A 365 2.77 0.82 12.14
CA ASP A 365 2.42 -0.61 12.07
C ASP A 365 1.53 -0.85 10.85
N PHE A 366 2.01 -1.70 9.93
CA PHE A 366 1.31 -2.10 8.71
C PHE A 366 1.00 -3.58 8.75
N PHE A 367 -0.27 -3.93 8.98
CA PHE A 367 -0.78 -5.28 9.09
C PHE A 367 -1.90 -5.49 8.07
N VAL A 368 -1.68 -6.38 7.10
CA VAL A 368 -2.70 -6.80 6.13
C VAL A 368 -2.66 -8.31 5.94
N GLU A 369 -3.79 -8.98 6.15
CA GLU A 369 -3.94 -10.42 5.90
C GLU A 369 -5.23 -10.74 5.14
N ASP A 370 -5.13 -11.67 4.18
CA ASP A 370 -6.27 -12.30 3.49
C ASP A 370 -7.29 -11.30 2.91
N CYS A 371 -6.79 -10.31 2.18
CA CYS A 371 -7.57 -9.29 1.48
C CYS A 371 -7.37 -9.42 -0.05
N PRO A 372 -8.11 -10.31 -0.75
CA PRO A 372 -7.82 -10.71 -2.13
C PRO A 372 -8.01 -9.63 -3.21
N LEU A 373 -8.85 -8.62 -2.98
CA LEU A 373 -9.03 -7.48 -3.91
C LEU A 373 -8.10 -6.30 -3.59
N LEU A 374 -7.33 -6.40 -2.51
CA LEU A 374 -6.38 -5.41 -2.08
C LEU A 374 -5.01 -5.72 -2.69
N HIS A 375 -4.28 -4.69 -3.10
CA HIS A 375 -2.87 -4.77 -3.45
C HIS A 375 -2.04 -4.23 -2.27
N PRO A 376 -1.88 -5.01 -1.18
CA PRO A 376 -1.23 -4.51 0.03
C PRO A 376 0.25 -4.19 -0.15
N VAL A 377 0.96 -4.85 -1.07
CA VAL A 377 2.37 -4.55 -1.34
C VAL A 377 2.52 -3.16 -1.96
N LYS A 378 1.61 -2.79 -2.88
CA LYS A 378 1.54 -1.43 -3.42
C LYS A 378 1.31 -0.41 -2.32
N LEU A 379 0.33 -0.64 -1.44
CA LEU A 379 0.02 0.25 -0.32
C LEU A 379 1.18 0.38 0.68
N LEU A 380 1.87 -0.73 0.98
CA LEU A 380 3.06 -0.73 1.82
C LEU A 380 4.14 0.18 1.23
N VAL A 381 4.40 0.05 -0.07
CA VAL A 381 5.38 0.88 -0.77
C VAL A 381 4.98 2.36 -0.80
N GLU A 382 3.70 2.69 -0.93
CA GLU A 382 3.21 4.07 -0.80
C GLU A 382 3.50 4.68 0.57
N VAL A 383 3.40 3.88 1.65
CA VAL A 383 3.78 4.29 3.01
C VAL A 383 5.30 4.47 3.11
N MET A 384 6.09 3.52 2.63
CA MET A 384 7.56 3.59 2.67
C MET A 384 8.09 4.83 1.93
N GLU A 385 7.59 5.10 0.72
CA GLU A 385 8.01 6.26 -0.07
C GLU A 385 7.61 7.58 0.60
N ALA A 386 6.43 7.66 1.22
CA ALA A 386 6.01 8.86 1.96
C ALA A 386 6.88 9.16 3.19
N GLN A 387 7.64 8.16 3.67
CA GLN A 387 8.53 8.28 4.83
C GLN A 387 10.01 8.29 4.44
N LYS A 388 10.35 8.24 3.15
CA LYS A 388 11.73 8.15 2.66
C LYS A 388 12.63 9.29 3.13
N GLU A 389 12.10 10.51 3.20
CA GLU A 389 12.85 11.69 3.68
C GLU A 389 13.19 11.63 5.18
N GLN A 390 12.59 10.71 5.93
CA GLN A 390 12.84 10.52 7.37
C GLN A 390 14.13 9.72 7.64
N GLY A 391 14.73 9.09 6.62
CA GLY A 391 15.96 8.32 6.76
C GLY A 391 15.80 7.12 7.69
N THR A 392 16.78 6.88 8.59
CA THR A 392 16.76 5.77 9.55
C THR A 392 15.71 5.92 10.65
N GLU A 393 15.23 7.15 10.88
CA GLU A 393 14.21 7.50 11.87
C GLU A 393 12.78 7.46 11.29
N HIS A 394 12.58 6.70 10.21
CA HIS A 394 11.26 6.50 9.62
C HIS A 394 10.25 5.95 10.65
N ALA A 395 8.98 6.33 10.52
CA ALA A 395 7.94 5.94 11.47
C ALA A 395 7.56 4.46 11.37
N LEU A 396 7.53 3.90 10.14
CA LEU A 396 7.10 2.54 9.84
C LEU A 396 8.12 1.52 10.33
N LYS A 397 7.90 0.96 11.52
CA LYS A 397 8.80 -0.07 12.07
C LYS A 397 8.32 -1.48 11.81
N ARG A 398 7.01 -1.71 11.72
CA ARG A 398 6.44 -3.06 11.81
C ARG A 398 5.60 -3.42 10.60
N VAL A 399 5.90 -4.55 9.96
CA VAL A 399 5.25 -4.94 8.71
C VAL A 399 4.86 -6.42 8.71
N ARG A 400 3.60 -6.66 8.34
CA ARG A 400 3.06 -7.98 8.01
C ARG A 400 2.07 -7.87 6.86
N VAL A 401 2.36 -8.60 5.79
CA VAL A 401 1.52 -8.68 4.59
C VAL A 401 1.41 -10.15 4.17
N VAL A 402 0.20 -10.70 4.26
CA VAL A 402 -0.08 -12.12 4.04
C VAL A 402 -1.26 -12.31 3.07
N GLY A 403 -1.17 -13.31 2.19
CA GLY A 403 -2.27 -13.73 1.34
C GLY A 403 -2.45 -12.89 0.07
N PHE A 404 -1.40 -12.20 -0.38
CA PHE A 404 -1.44 -11.39 -1.59
C PHE A 404 -0.94 -12.16 -2.83
N ASN A 405 -1.50 -11.80 -3.99
CA ASN A 405 -1.03 -12.24 -5.30
C ASN A 405 -1.10 -11.05 -6.25
N GLU A 406 0.04 -10.38 -6.45
CA GLU A 406 0.10 -9.13 -7.19
C GLU A 406 0.95 -9.28 -8.46
N THR A 407 0.59 -8.53 -9.50
CA THR A 407 1.25 -8.57 -10.80
C THR A 407 1.72 -7.17 -11.17
N TYR A 408 2.97 -7.05 -11.61
CA TYR A 408 3.60 -5.79 -11.97
C TYR A 408 4.33 -5.90 -13.30
N ASP A 409 4.19 -4.87 -14.14
CA ASP A 409 4.90 -4.74 -15.42
C ASP A 409 6.21 -3.94 -15.29
N SER A 410 6.67 -3.70 -14.05
CA SER A 410 7.93 -3.00 -13.76
C SER A 410 8.64 -3.64 -12.56
N SER A 411 9.96 -3.50 -12.49
CA SER A 411 10.78 -4.04 -11.39
C SER A 411 10.93 -3.09 -10.19
N ASP A 412 10.45 -1.85 -10.29
CA ASP A 412 10.61 -0.81 -9.26
C ASP A 412 10.10 -1.26 -7.89
N ILE A 413 9.04 -2.06 -7.86
CA ILE A 413 8.49 -2.63 -6.62
C ILE A 413 9.52 -3.51 -5.89
N LEU A 414 10.36 -4.26 -6.61
CA LEU A 414 11.35 -5.17 -6.01
C LEU A 414 12.47 -4.38 -5.32
N ASP A 415 12.94 -3.31 -5.96
CA ASP A 415 14.00 -2.47 -5.40
C ASP A 415 13.51 -1.73 -4.14
N LYS A 416 12.25 -1.29 -4.15
CA LYS A 416 11.62 -0.67 -2.97
C LYS A 416 11.42 -1.67 -1.84
N LEU A 417 11.00 -2.91 -2.14
CA LEU A 417 10.88 -3.95 -1.13
C LEU A 417 12.23 -4.43 -0.59
N ALA A 418 13.30 -4.37 -1.40
CA ALA A 418 14.64 -4.75 -0.95
C ALA A 418 15.13 -3.88 0.23
N ILE A 419 14.59 -2.66 0.38
CA ILE A 419 14.85 -1.78 1.54
C ILE A 419 14.42 -2.45 2.86
N LEU A 420 13.38 -3.29 2.86
CA LEU A 420 12.92 -4.00 4.07
C LEU A 420 13.96 -4.98 4.63
N VAL A 421 15.02 -5.28 3.87
CA VAL A 421 16.11 -6.17 4.27
C VAL A 421 17.20 -5.44 5.07
N ASP A 422 17.17 -4.10 5.14
CA ASP A 422 18.21 -3.27 5.78
C ASP A 422 18.30 -3.42 7.32
N GLY A 423 17.32 -4.08 7.94
CA GLY A 423 17.25 -4.33 9.38
C GLY A 423 16.59 -3.22 10.21
N SER A 424 16.06 -2.17 9.57
CA SER A 424 15.33 -1.09 10.24
C SER A 424 13.84 -1.40 10.46
N TYR A 425 13.36 -2.53 9.93
CA TYR A 425 11.98 -3.02 10.02
C TYR A 425 11.92 -4.36 10.78
N GLU A 426 10.82 -4.57 11.51
CA GLU A 426 10.49 -5.78 12.26
C GLU A 426 9.14 -6.37 11.81
N GLY A 427 8.88 -7.62 12.18
CA GLY A 427 7.63 -8.31 11.87
C GLY A 427 6.56 -8.11 12.93
N LEU A 428 5.31 -8.33 12.53
CA LEU A 428 4.17 -8.51 13.44
C LEU A 428 3.77 -9.98 13.45
N SER A 429 3.32 -10.48 14.59
CA SER A 429 2.73 -11.82 14.70
C SER A 429 1.36 -11.90 14.02
N SER A 430 0.75 -13.10 13.96
CA SER A 430 -0.62 -13.28 13.42
C SER A 430 -1.70 -12.56 14.24
N GLU A 431 -1.40 -12.20 15.49
CA GLU A 431 -2.29 -11.40 16.32
C GLU A 431 -1.99 -9.89 16.23
N GLY A 432 -1.04 -9.48 15.39
CA GLY A 432 -0.60 -8.11 15.25
C GLY A 432 0.28 -7.63 16.41
N ILE A 433 0.94 -8.56 17.12
CA ILE A 433 1.81 -8.25 18.27
C ILE A 433 3.25 -8.08 17.78
N ALA A 434 3.91 -7.02 18.26
CA ALA A 434 5.31 -6.73 17.94
C ALA A 434 6.29 -7.53 18.82
N GLY A 435 7.48 -7.80 18.28
CA GLY A 435 8.59 -8.41 19.01
C GLY A 435 8.67 -9.94 18.96
N GLU A 436 7.71 -10.61 18.34
CA GLU A 436 7.75 -12.07 18.12
C GLU A 436 8.50 -12.44 16.82
N ASP A 437 8.31 -11.64 15.77
CA ASP A 437 8.94 -11.84 14.47
C ASP A 437 10.06 -10.79 14.25
N PRO A 438 11.34 -11.19 14.21
CA PRO A 438 12.47 -10.24 14.10
C PRO A 438 12.66 -9.67 12.69
N VAL A 439 11.84 -10.08 11.73
CA VAL A 439 11.92 -9.72 10.32
C VAL A 439 10.51 -9.45 9.80
N PRO A 440 10.31 -8.47 8.90
CA PRO A 440 9.02 -8.26 8.25
C PRO A 440 8.43 -9.54 7.67
N VAL A 441 7.12 -9.71 7.75
CA VAL A 441 6.44 -10.88 7.22
C VAL A 441 5.86 -10.53 5.86
N LEU A 442 6.44 -11.10 4.79
CA LEU A 442 5.90 -11.05 3.44
C LEU A 442 5.59 -12.48 2.99
N ASP A 443 4.30 -12.81 2.92
CA ASP A 443 3.80 -14.15 2.60
C ASP A 443 2.77 -14.05 1.46
N GLY A 444 3.17 -14.40 0.25
CA GLY A 444 2.38 -14.15 -0.94
C GLY A 444 3.19 -14.32 -2.22
N THR A 445 2.57 -13.98 -3.35
CA THR A 445 3.18 -14.11 -4.69
C THR A 445 3.29 -12.74 -5.36
N LEU A 446 4.48 -12.44 -5.89
CA LEU A 446 4.71 -11.34 -6.82
C LEU A 446 5.04 -11.90 -8.21
N ASN A 447 4.22 -11.55 -9.19
CA ASN A 447 4.46 -11.86 -10.60
C ASN A 447 5.00 -10.60 -11.29
N ILE A 448 6.28 -10.64 -11.69
CA ILE A 448 6.96 -9.51 -12.31
C ILE A 448 7.17 -9.81 -13.79
N HIS A 449 6.52 -9.02 -14.64
CA HIS A 449 6.60 -9.06 -16.10
C HIS A 449 7.56 -7.99 -16.63
N ALA A 450 8.73 -7.88 -16.01
CA ALA A 450 9.78 -6.95 -16.38
C ALA A 450 11.17 -7.58 -16.20
N ASP A 451 12.17 -6.99 -16.85
CA ASP A 451 13.58 -7.29 -16.55
C ASP A 451 13.93 -6.72 -15.14
N VAL A 452 14.89 -7.32 -14.45
CA VAL A 452 15.09 -7.13 -12.99
C VAL A 452 16.56 -7.16 -12.58
N TYR A 453 16.94 -6.48 -11.50
CA TYR A 453 18.27 -6.67 -10.90
C TYR A 453 18.31 -7.97 -10.07
N GLU A 454 19.30 -8.83 -10.35
CA GLU A 454 19.47 -10.12 -9.66
C GLU A 454 19.74 -9.95 -8.16
N GLU A 455 20.47 -8.90 -7.77
CA GLU A 455 20.78 -8.57 -6.37
C GLU A 455 19.53 -8.35 -5.53
N SER A 456 18.57 -7.58 -6.05
CA SER A 456 17.32 -7.27 -5.35
C SER A 456 16.50 -8.54 -5.11
N ILE A 457 16.47 -9.45 -6.09
CA ILE A 457 15.81 -10.74 -5.96
C ILE A 457 16.51 -11.62 -4.93
N ASN A 458 17.84 -11.68 -4.96
CA ASN A 458 18.62 -12.48 -4.03
C ASN A 458 18.48 -11.95 -2.59
N ALA A 459 18.48 -10.63 -2.41
CA ALA A 459 18.23 -9.99 -1.12
C ALA A 459 16.85 -10.40 -0.56
N LEU A 460 15.80 -10.26 -1.38
CA LEU A 460 14.44 -10.64 -0.99
C LEU A 460 14.32 -12.14 -0.67
N ARG A 461 14.83 -13.02 -1.55
CA ARG A 461 14.79 -14.48 -1.34
C ARG A 461 15.57 -14.94 -0.12
N SER A 462 16.67 -14.25 0.21
CA SER A 462 17.50 -14.60 1.37
C SER A 462 16.80 -14.31 2.70
N LYS A 463 15.91 -13.31 2.71
CA LYS A 463 15.27 -12.81 3.93
C LYS A 463 13.83 -13.30 4.09
N PHE A 464 13.07 -13.40 2.99
CA PHE A 464 11.66 -13.76 2.99
C PHE A 464 11.44 -15.13 2.36
N ASN A 465 11.36 -16.16 3.20
CA ASN A 465 11.21 -17.55 2.76
C ASN A 465 9.80 -17.93 2.27
N ARG A 466 8.79 -17.11 2.57
CA ARG A 466 7.39 -17.30 2.15
C ARG A 466 6.97 -16.38 0.99
N LEU A 467 7.88 -15.51 0.53
CA LEU A 467 7.66 -14.67 -0.62
C LEU A 467 8.00 -15.43 -1.90
N VAL A 468 6.98 -15.71 -2.72
CA VAL A 468 7.16 -16.31 -4.04
C VAL A 468 7.36 -15.21 -5.07
N LEU A 469 8.55 -15.18 -5.68
CA LEU A 469 8.89 -14.25 -6.76
C LEU A 469 8.88 -15.00 -8.11
N ASN A 470 7.88 -14.71 -8.94
CA ASN A 470 7.75 -15.21 -10.30
C ASN A 470 8.22 -14.12 -11.28
N ILE A 471 9.42 -14.30 -11.84
CA ILE A 471 10.02 -13.33 -12.75
C ILE A 471 9.93 -13.89 -14.18
N THR A 472 9.42 -13.07 -15.11
CA THR A 472 9.27 -13.45 -16.52
C THR A 472 10.07 -12.58 -17.49
N GLY A 473 10.99 -11.75 -16.97
CA GLY A 473 11.99 -11.00 -17.73
C GLY A 473 13.42 -11.52 -17.54
N ASN A 474 14.38 -10.80 -18.13
CA ASN A 474 15.81 -11.04 -18.04
C ASN A 474 16.43 -10.28 -16.86
N TYR A 475 17.72 -10.53 -16.60
CA TYR A 475 18.46 -9.82 -15.58
C TYR A 475 19.15 -8.56 -16.11
N TYR A 476 19.00 -7.45 -15.38
CA TYR A 476 19.75 -6.23 -15.57
C TYR A 476 21.19 -6.36 -15.09
N VAL A 477 22.07 -5.64 -15.78
CA VAL A 477 23.48 -5.52 -15.44
C VAL A 477 23.69 -4.26 -14.62
N ARG A 478 24.36 -4.41 -13.47
CA ARG A 478 24.79 -3.30 -12.63
C ARG A 478 26.28 -3.02 -12.85
N PHE A 479 26.61 -1.76 -13.03
CA PHE A 479 27.96 -1.21 -13.16
C PHE A 479 28.43 -0.65 -11.82
N LYS A 480 29.73 -0.77 -11.59
CA LYS A 480 30.38 -0.33 -10.35
C LYS A 480 30.31 1.19 -10.15
N ASP A 481 30.46 1.96 -11.22
CA ASP A 481 30.41 3.41 -11.20
C ASP A 481 28.96 3.92 -11.37
N PRO A 482 28.40 4.67 -10.39
CA PRO A 482 27.02 5.14 -10.46
C PRO A 482 26.72 6.10 -11.61
N GLU A 483 27.67 6.96 -11.99
CA GLU A 483 27.46 7.90 -13.10
C GLU A 483 27.51 7.14 -14.43
N PHE A 484 28.41 6.17 -14.56
CA PHE A 484 28.43 5.30 -15.72
C PHE A 484 27.15 4.46 -15.84
N GLN A 485 26.64 3.89 -14.73
CA GLN A 485 25.35 3.22 -14.70
C GLN A 485 24.24 4.13 -15.24
N ARG A 486 24.16 5.37 -14.75
CA ARG A 486 23.15 6.35 -15.15
C ARG A 486 23.19 6.60 -16.66
N LEU A 487 24.39 6.83 -17.22
CA LEU A 487 24.59 7.08 -18.65
C LEU A 487 24.27 5.86 -19.51
N VAL A 488 24.65 4.66 -19.07
CA VAL A 488 24.35 3.42 -19.79
C VAL A 488 22.84 3.17 -19.84
N VAL A 489 22.13 3.40 -18.73
CA VAL A 489 20.66 3.31 -18.68
C VAL A 489 20.04 4.34 -19.62
N GLU A 490 20.45 5.60 -19.55
CA GLU A 490 19.94 6.69 -20.40
C GLU A 490 20.05 6.37 -21.90
N ARG A 491 21.13 5.69 -22.32
CA ARG A 491 21.40 5.42 -23.72
C ARG A 491 20.83 4.09 -24.24
N TRP A 492 20.88 3.03 -23.46
CA TRP A 492 20.59 1.67 -23.95
C TRP A 492 19.40 0.99 -23.27
N SER A 493 18.83 1.59 -22.22
CA SER A 493 17.63 1.05 -21.59
C SER A 493 16.40 1.21 -22.49
N THR A 494 15.51 0.22 -22.43
CA THR A 494 14.22 0.25 -23.14
C THR A 494 13.08 0.74 -22.26
N ASP A 495 13.21 0.59 -20.95
CA ASP A 495 12.19 0.92 -19.95
C ASP A 495 12.63 2.06 -18.99
N GLY A 496 13.89 2.49 -19.09
CA GLY A 496 14.49 3.52 -18.24
C GLY A 496 15.01 3.02 -16.89
N VAL A 497 14.96 1.72 -16.62
CA VAL A 497 15.38 1.15 -15.31
C VAL A 497 16.76 0.51 -15.38
N GLY A 498 17.02 -0.25 -16.43
CA GLY A 498 18.25 -1.03 -16.56
C GLY A 498 18.58 -1.44 -17.99
N VAL A 499 19.71 -2.12 -18.16
CA VAL A 499 20.14 -2.70 -19.44
C VAL A 499 20.47 -4.18 -19.23
N THR A 500 19.94 -5.05 -20.09
CA THR A 500 20.14 -6.50 -19.99
C THR A 500 21.47 -6.93 -20.62
N GLN A 501 22.02 -8.06 -20.16
CA GLN A 501 23.25 -8.61 -20.75
C GLN A 501 23.09 -8.91 -22.25
N VAL A 502 21.91 -9.39 -22.67
CA VAL A 502 21.60 -9.65 -24.09
C VAL A 502 21.77 -8.40 -24.95
N ARG A 503 21.37 -7.23 -24.42
CA ARG A 503 21.52 -5.94 -25.11
C ARG A 503 22.98 -5.52 -25.20
N LEU A 504 23.74 -5.66 -24.11
CA LEU A 504 25.16 -5.34 -24.09
C LEU A 504 25.96 -6.27 -25.00
N ASP A 505 25.62 -7.55 -25.04
CA ASP A 505 26.27 -8.56 -25.90
C ASP A 505 26.00 -8.30 -27.40
N ALA A 506 24.97 -7.55 -27.76
CA ALA A 506 24.72 -7.14 -29.14
C ALA A 506 25.67 -6.04 -29.64
N LEU A 507 26.38 -5.35 -28.72
CA LEU A 507 27.32 -4.29 -29.06
C LEU A 507 28.67 -4.89 -29.49
N LYS A 508 29.13 -4.51 -30.68
CA LYS A 508 30.48 -4.83 -31.18
C LYS A 508 31.47 -3.67 -31.02
N GLU A 509 30.95 -2.46 -31.06
CA GLU A 509 31.72 -1.23 -30.92
C GLU A 509 31.13 -0.37 -29.81
N PHE A 510 31.98 0.30 -29.06
CA PHE A 510 31.57 1.23 -28.00
C PHE A 510 31.91 2.66 -28.40
N GLN A 511 30.87 3.46 -28.61
CA GLN A 511 30.96 4.90 -28.80
C GLN A 511 29.89 5.56 -27.96
N ASP A 512 30.30 6.49 -27.11
CA ASP A 512 29.38 7.39 -26.45
C ASP A 512 29.98 8.79 -26.34
N GLU A 513 29.40 9.73 -27.09
CA GLU A 513 29.83 11.12 -27.09
C GLU A 513 29.50 11.82 -25.76
N ASN A 514 28.54 11.31 -24.98
CA ASN A 514 28.17 11.86 -23.68
C ASN A 514 29.19 11.52 -22.57
N LEU A 515 30.08 10.56 -22.82
CA LEU A 515 31.16 10.23 -21.88
C LEU A 515 32.34 11.20 -21.99
N GLN A 516 32.48 11.92 -23.11
CA GLN A 516 33.56 12.87 -23.29
C GLN A 516 33.47 14.01 -22.25
N GLY A 517 34.58 14.27 -21.55
CA GLY A 517 34.66 15.31 -20.55
C GLY A 517 33.95 14.99 -19.23
N ASN A 518 33.49 13.75 -19.03
CA ASN A 518 32.79 13.39 -17.81
C ASN A 518 33.74 13.48 -16.59
N ALA A 519 33.42 14.38 -15.67
CA ALA A 519 34.22 14.66 -14.48
C ALA A 519 33.71 13.95 -13.21
N MET A 520 32.87 12.91 -13.36
CA MET A 520 32.31 12.14 -12.24
C MET A 520 32.70 10.66 -12.28
N ILE A 521 32.92 10.08 -13.46
CA ILE A 521 33.32 8.68 -13.61
C ILE A 521 34.74 8.47 -13.04
N GLU A 522 34.89 7.45 -12.19
CA GLU A 522 36.15 7.10 -11.54
C GLU A 522 36.61 5.66 -11.81
N ASP A 523 35.70 4.68 -11.78
CA ASP A 523 36.07 3.26 -11.74
C ASP A 523 35.24 2.42 -12.71
N LEU A 524 35.83 2.14 -13.88
CA LEU A 524 35.27 1.26 -14.91
C LEU A 524 36.01 -0.08 -14.96
N SER A 525 36.47 -0.59 -13.81
CA SER A 525 37.18 -1.87 -13.72
C SER A 525 36.36 -3.08 -14.20
N ASP A 526 35.04 -3.00 -14.15
CA ASP A 526 34.10 -4.04 -14.58
C ASP A 526 33.70 -3.93 -16.07
N PHE A 527 34.13 -2.89 -16.78
CA PHE A 527 33.73 -2.64 -18.18
C PHE A 527 33.95 -3.87 -19.07
N GLY A 528 35.15 -4.44 -19.06
CA GLY A 528 35.51 -5.60 -19.89
C GLY A 528 34.75 -6.89 -19.56
N GLU A 529 34.24 -7.03 -18.34
CA GLU A 529 33.43 -8.19 -17.92
C GLU A 529 31.97 -8.06 -18.39
N LYS A 530 31.46 -6.82 -18.44
CA LYS A 530 30.08 -6.52 -18.84
C LYS A 530 29.93 -6.36 -20.36
N PHE A 531 30.88 -5.70 -21.03
CA PHE A 531 30.89 -5.48 -22.48
C PHE A 531 31.72 -6.56 -23.21
N ARG A 532 31.21 -7.79 -23.21
CA ARG A 532 31.95 -9.01 -23.60
C ARG A 532 32.33 -9.07 -25.08
N ASN A 533 31.50 -8.49 -25.93
CA ASN A 533 31.64 -8.55 -27.39
C ASN A 533 32.15 -7.24 -28.00
N VAL A 534 32.46 -6.25 -27.17
CA VAL A 534 33.03 -4.97 -27.62
C VAL A 534 34.54 -5.15 -27.83
N ASP A 535 34.99 -5.15 -29.08
CA ASP A 535 36.39 -5.26 -29.44
C ASP A 535 37.01 -3.92 -29.87
N ILE A 536 36.19 -2.88 -30.07
CA ILE A 536 36.61 -1.55 -30.50
C ILE A 536 35.95 -0.46 -29.64
N ILE A 537 36.78 0.50 -29.17
CA ILE A 537 36.30 1.78 -28.61
C ILE A 537 36.54 2.90 -29.64
N LEU A 538 35.51 3.67 -29.95
CA LEU A 538 35.59 4.79 -30.89
C LEU A 538 36.27 6.02 -30.25
N GLY A 539 36.86 6.86 -31.10
CA GLY A 539 37.76 7.95 -30.68
C GLY A 539 37.06 8.97 -29.79
N ARG A 540 37.81 9.52 -28.82
CA ARG A 540 37.35 10.52 -27.83
C ARG A 540 36.35 10.09 -26.76
N THR A 541 35.95 8.81 -26.72
CA THR A 541 34.91 8.33 -25.79
C THR A 541 35.17 8.70 -24.31
N PHE A 542 36.41 8.58 -23.83
CA PHE A 542 36.79 8.94 -22.46
C PHE A 542 37.78 10.12 -22.41
N GLU A 543 37.84 10.93 -23.46
CA GLU A 543 38.72 12.09 -23.49
C GLU A 543 38.27 13.10 -22.44
N ASN A 544 39.21 13.68 -21.69
CA ASN A 544 38.96 14.61 -20.58
C ASN A 544 38.15 14.02 -19.40
N CYS A 545 38.05 12.69 -19.27
CA CYS A 545 37.53 12.05 -18.06
C CYS A 545 38.54 12.13 -16.92
N THR A 546 38.73 13.32 -16.38
CA THR A 546 39.85 13.66 -15.48
C THR A 546 39.89 12.87 -14.17
N ARG A 547 38.81 12.21 -13.75
CA ARG A 547 38.77 11.36 -12.54
C ARG A 547 38.83 9.86 -12.81
N LEU A 548 38.79 9.42 -14.07
CA LEU A 548 38.84 8.00 -14.42
C LEU A 548 40.22 7.44 -14.03
N LYS A 549 40.23 6.52 -13.05
CA LYS A 549 41.44 5.88 -12.48
C LYS A 549 41.59 4.43 -12.91
N LYS A 550 40.49 3.72 -13.18
CA LYS A 550 40.50 2.30 -13.52
C LYS A 550 39.64 2.02 -14.73
N PHE A 551 40.14 1.19 -15.64
CA PHE A 551 39.44 0.74 -16.83
C PHE A 551 39.73 -0.74 -17.10
N GLY A 552 38.69 -1.56 -17.06
CA GLY A 552 38.77 -2.99 -17.31
C GLY A 552 38.67 -3.31 -18.80
N LEU A 553 39.65 -4.01 -19.35
CA LEU A 553 39.64 -4.48 -20.74
C LEU A 553 39.08 -5.90 -20.86
N PRO A 554 38.35 -6.23 -21.95
CA PRO A 554 37.86 -7.58 -22.20
C PRO A 554 38.99 -8.63 -22.26
N VAL A 555 38.65 -9.87 -21.93
CA VAL A 555 39.64 -10.95 -21.81
C VAL A 555 40.32 -11.27 -23.14
N TYR A 556 39.61 -11.12 -24.25
CA TYR A 556 40.09 -11.46 -25.61
C TYR A 556 40.87 -10.34 -26.30
N GLY A 557 41.09 -9.22 -25.59
CA GLY A 557 41.84 -8.07 -26.07
C GLY A 557 41.01 -7.03 -26.81
N MET A 558 41.50 -5.80 -26.86
CA MET A 558 40.78 -4.64 -27.37
C MET A 558 41.62 -3.83 -28.35
N SER A 559 41.00 -3.44 -29.45
CA SER A 559 41.58 -2.58 -30.49
C SER A 559 41.17 -1.13 -30.27
N MET A 560 42.12 -0.29 -29.85
CA MET A 560 41.97 1.15 -29.68
C MET A 560 42.53 1.92 -30.87
N LYS A 561 42.07 1.59 -32.09
CA LYS A 561 42.56 2.20 -33.34
C LYS A 561 42.31 3.70 -33.44
N ASN A 562 41.40 4.24 -32.64
CA ASN A 562 40.91 5.60 -32.77
C ASN A 562 41.66 6.58 -31.86
N ASN A 563 41.68 7.85 -32.26
CA ASN A 563 42.51 8.86 -31.63
C ASN A 563 41.94 9.32 -30.27
N THR A 564 42.84 9.60 -29.33
CA THR A 564 42.60 10.32 -28.06
C THR A 564 41.60 9.69 -27.08
N THR A 565 41.31 8.38 -27.17
CA THR A 565 40.28 7.71 -26.33
C THR A 565 40.38 7.98 -24.84
N PHE A 566 41.57 7.96 -24.24
CA PHE A 566 41.79 8.22 -22.80
C PHE A 566 42.63 9.47 -22.55
N CYS A 567 42.69 10.38 -23.52
CA CYS A 567 43.50 11.59 -23.39
C CYS A 567 43.01 12.42 -22.18
N ASN A 568 43.95 12.89 -21.36
CA ASN A 568 43.70 13.71 -20.17
C ASN A 568 42.81 13.02 -19.10
N THR A 569 43.07 11.73 -18.85
CA THR A 569 42.44 10.94 -17.77
C THR A 569 43.39 10.77 -16.58
N SER A 570 42.88 10.25 -15.46
CA SER A 570 43.70 9.89 -14.29
C SER A 570 44.19 8.43 -14.31
N LEU A 571 44.19 7.78 -15.49
CA LEU A 571 44.73 6.43 -15.63
C LEU A 571 46.24 6.42 -15.37
N ASP A 572 46.68 5.43 -14.62
CA ASP A 572 48.07 5.10 -14.34
C ASP A 572 48.37 3.65 -14.75
N GLU A 573 49.58 3.16 -14.46
CA GLU A 573 50.02 1.81 -14.79
C GLU A 573 49.24 0.67 -14.12
N TYR A 574 48.51 0.97 -13.03
CA TYR A 574 47.64 0.00 -12.34
C TYR A 574 46.16 0.15 -12.75
N GLY A 575 45.84 1.25 -13.42
CA GLY A 575 44.51 1.59 -13.89
C GLY A 575 44.10 0.88 -15.17
N ILE A 576 45.05 0.35 -15.95
CA ILE A 576 44.75 -0.35 -17.21
C ILE A 576 45.81 -1.41 -17.55
N ASP A 577 45.34 -2.60 -17.94
CA ASP A 577 46.20 -3.73 -18.34
C ASP A 577 46.61 -3.61 -19.82
N LEU A 578 47.75 -2.99 -20.08
CA LEU A 578 48.28 -2.78 -21.44
C LEU A 578 48.48 -4.09 -22.24
N SER A 579 48.66 -5.23 -21.57
CA SER A 579 48.85 -6.53 -22.25
C SER A 579 47.62 -6.98 -23.03
N ARG A 580 46.45 -6.45 -22.69
CA ARG A 580 45.16 -6.73 -23.34
C ARG A 580 44.84 -5.79 -24.51
N ILE A 581 45.77 -4.93 -24.91
CA ILE A 581 45.57 -4.03 -26.06
C ILE A 581 46.22 -4.67 -27.29
N THR A 582 45.46 -4.83 -28.38
CA THR A 582 45.97 -5.43 -29.64
C THR A 582 46.45 -4.37 -30.62
N VAL A 583 45.77 -3.22 -30.66
CA VAL A 583 46.11 -2.08 -31.52
C VAL A 583 45.94 -0.81 -30.72
N LEU A 584 46.93 0.07 -30.78
CA LEU A 584 46.91 1.36 -30.10
C LEU A 584 46.95 2.51 -31.11
N GLY A 585 46.04 3.47 -30.95
CA GLY A 585 45.86 4.61 -31.81
C GLY A 585 46.62 5.86 -31.34
N TYR A 586 46.45 6.94 -32.10
CA TYR A 586 47.17 8.19 -31.88
C TYR A 586 46.72 8.88 -30.59
N GLN A 587 47.67 9.29 -29.75
CA GLN A 587 47.43 10.05 -28.51
C GLN A 587 46.48 9.38 -27.49
N THR A 588 46.32 8.06 -27.52
CA THR A 588 45.37 7.33 -26.65
C THR A 588 45.54 7.63 -25.17
N PHE A 589 46.77 7.65 -24.65
CA PHE A 589 47.11 7.90 -23.24
C PHE A 589 47.86 9.24 -23.05
N LYS A 590 47.59 10.20 -23.93
CA LYS A 590 48.20 11.53 -23.85
C LYS A 590 47.72 12.23 -22.58
N LYS A 591 48.62 12.88 -21.83
CA LYS A 591 48.29 13.59 -20.56
C LYS A 591 47.65 12.70 -19.47
N CYS A 592 47.96 11.41 -19.43
CA CYS A 592 47.57 10.52 -18.34
C CYS A 592 48.52 10.65 -17.12
N LYS A 593 48.40 9.75 -16.14
CA LYS A 593 49.13 9.77 -14.86
C LYS A 593 50.14 8.62 -14.70
N PHE A 594 50.51 7.95 -15.79
CA PHE A 594 51.52 6.91 -15.77
C PHE A 594 52.85 7.40 -15.18
N VAL A 595 53.41 6.61 -14.28
CA VAL A 595 54.77 6.80 -13.74
C VAL A 595 55.76 5.90 -14.47
N ASP A 596 55.39 4.65 -14.68
CA ASP A 596 56.19 3.66 -15.40
C ASP A 596 55.35 3.03 -16.52
N VAL A 597 55.88 2.97 -17.74
CA VAL A 597 55.21 2.33 -18.88
C VAL A 597 56.04 1.15 -19.37
N PHE A 598 55.48 -0.05 -19.27
CA PHE A 598 55.96 -1.24 -19.95
C PHE A 598 55.05 -1.51 -21.15
N ILE A 599 55.59 -1.43 -22.36
CA ILE A 599 54.84 -1.65 -23.60
C ILE A 599 55.03 -3.10 -24.03
N PRO A 600 54.00 -3.95 -23.90
CA PRO A 600 54.10 -5.35 -24.31
C PRO A 600 54.14 -5.49 -25.83
N ASN A 601 54.78 -6.56 -26.30
CA ASN A 601 54.91 -6.88 -27.73
C ASN A 601 53.58 -7.32 -28.37
N THR A 602 52.53 -7.47 -27.56
CA THR A 602 51.15 -7.73 -28.01
C THR A 602 50.51 -6.51 -28.67
N ILE A 603 51.03 -5.31 -28.42
CA ILE A 603 50.49 -4.05 -28.96
C ILE A 603 51.07 -3.75 -30.34
N SER A 604 50.20 -3.63 -31.35
CA SER A 604 50.58 -3.05 -32.63
C SER A 604 50.71 -1.52 -32.51
N LEU A 605 51.96 -1.03 -32.52
CA LEU A 605 52.30 0.40 -32.42
C LEU A 605 52.22 1.17 -33.75
N VAL A 606 51.86 0.52 -34.86
CA VAL A 606 51.85 1.11 -36.22
C VAL A 606 50.95 2.35 -36.32
N LEU A 607 49.99 2.51 -35.41
CA LEU A 607 49.05 3.64 -35.35
C LEU A 607 49.22 4.51 -34.08
N ALA A 608 50.23 4.24 -33.24
CA ALA A 608 50.38 4.76 -31.88
C ALA A 608 51.24 6.05 -31.77
N GLY A 609 51.12 6.96 -32.74
CA GLY A 609 51.84 8.24 -32.67
C GLY A 609 51.46 9.02 -31.41
N SER A 610 52.46 9.49 -30.65
CA SER A 610 52.26 10.32 -29.45
C SER A 610 51.33 9.75 -28.37
N SER A 611 51.17 8.41 -28.31
CA SER A 611 50.19 7.78 -27.41
C SER A 611 50.44 8.08 -25.94
N TRP A 612 51.67 8.24 -25.48
CA TRP A 612 52.02 8.66 -24.11
C TRP A 612 52.66 10.05 -24.07
N ALA A 613 52.39 10.91 -25.05
CA ALA A 613 52.89 12.28 -25.01
C ALA A 613 52.31 13.09 -23.84
N GLU A 614 53.06 14.07 -23.36
CA GLU A 614 52.66 15.03 -22.32
C GLU A 614 52.25 14.35 -20.99
N ASN A 615 52.76 13.16 -20.68
CA ASN A 615 52.56 12.52 -19.38
C ASN A 615 53.46 13.20 -18.34
N SER A 616 52.85 13.94 -17.41
CA SER A 616 53.58 14.79 -16.45
C SER A 616 54.33 14.00 -15.38
N LEU A 617 53.98 12.73 -15.17
CA LEU A 617 54.51 11.87 -14.10
C LEU A 617 55.43 10.75 -14.61
N LEU A 618 55.54 10.57 -15.93
CA LEU A 618 56.27 9.44 -16.52
C LEU A 618 57.77 9.55 -16.24
N VAL A 619 58.34 8.55 -15.56
CA VAL A 619 59.76 8.45 -15.16
C VAL A 619 60.50 7.39 -15.97
N LYS A 620 59.86 6.26 -16.28
CA LYS A 620 60.46 5.15 -17.04
C LYS A 620 59.56 4.68 -18.18
N MET A 621 60.17 4.38 -19.33
CA MET A 621 59.51 3.67 -20.43
C MET A 621 60.36 2.49 -20.90
N GLU A 622 59.75 1.32 -20.99
CA GLU A 622 60.37 0.07 -21.43
C GLU A 622 59.51 -0.60 -22.49
N LEU A 623 60.14 -1.06 -23.57
CA LEU A 623 59.49 -1.78 -24.66
C LEU A 623 59.91 -3.26 -24.61
N GLU A 624 58.94 -4.16 -24.72
CA GLU A 624 59.18 -5.61 -24.69
C GLU A 624 59.87 -6.10 -25.98
N GLU A 625 60.68 -7.15 -25.86
CA GLU A 625 61.26 -7.84 -27.02
C GLU A 625 60.18 -8.32 -27.99
N GLY A 626 60.39 -8.08 -29.28
CA GLY A 626 59.44 -8.36 -30.36
C GLY A 626 58.91 -7.09 -31.04
N ILE A 627 59.03 -5.93 -30.41
CA ILE A 627 58.65 -4.64 -31.01
C ILE A 627 59.72 -4.23 -32.05
N THR A 628 59.29 -3.95 -33.28
CA THR A 628 60.20 -3.67 -34.41
C THR A 628 60.32 -2.19 -34.77
N GLU A 629 59.35 -1.35 -34.38
CA GLU A 629 59.29 0.07 -34.71
C GLU A 629 58.82 0.91 -33.51
N ILE A 630 59.49 2.04 -33.25
CA ILE A 630 59.05 3.06 -32.30
C ILE A 630 58.31 4.16 -33.07
N PRO A 631 57.03 4.45 -32.79
CA PRO A 631 56.26 5.46 -33.49
C PRO A 631 56.67 6.90 -33.14
N ASP A 632 56.25 7.83 -33.99
CA ASP A 632 56.49 9.27 -33.85
C ASP A 632 56.00 9.80 -32.50
N GLY A 633 56.86 10.53 -31.79
CA GLY A 633 56.51 11.21 -30.55
C GLY A 633 55.98 10.34 -29.40
N ILE A 634 56.19 9.01 -29.41
CA ILE A 634 55.54 8.04 -28.49
C ILE A 634 55.36 8.53 -27.04
N CYS A 635 56.36 9.21 -26.46
CA CYS A 635 56.29 9.82 -25.13
C CYS A 635 56.82 11.27 -25.10
N ALA A 636 56.69 12.00 -26.21
CA ALA A 636 57.15 13.38 -26.32
C ALA A 636 56.56 14.29 -25.24
N SER A 637 57.32 15.29 -24.81
CA SER A 637 56.95 16.29 -23.80
C SER A 637 56.62 15.70 -22.43
N SER A 638 57.25 14.57 -22.06
CA SER A 638 57.16 14.00 -20.71
C SER A 638 58.31 14.55 -19.84
N PRO A 639 58.07 15.55 -18.98
CA PRO A 639 59.12 16.34 -18.36
C PRO A 639 59.94 15.57 -17.32
N LEU A 640 59.41 14.49 -16.74
CA LEU A 640 60.07 13.69 -15.70
C LEU A 640 60.72 12.40 -16.23
N LEU A 641 60.65 12.13 -17.53
CA LEU A 641 61.14 10.87 -18.10
C LEU A 641 62.66 10.81 -18.00
N GLU A 642 63.18 9.87 -17.21
CA GLU A 642 64.61 9.71 -16.93
C GLU A 642 65.23 8.54 -17.70
N ASN A 643 64.48 7.45 -17.87
CA ASN A 643 65.00 6.15 -18.30
C ASN A 643 64.18 5.55 -19.43
N ILE A 644 64.84 5.15 -20.52
CA ILE A 644 64.20 4.49 -21.66
C ILE A 644 64.94 3.21 -22.00
N ILE A 645 64.21 2.11 -22.19
CA ILE A 645 64.76 0.81 -22.59
C ILE A 645 64.14 0.41 -23.93
N ILE A 646 64.98 0.36 -24.96
CA ILE A 646 64.65 -0.06 -26.33
C ILE A 646 65.16 -1.50 -26.52
N PRO A 647 64.31 -2.47 -26.88
CA PRO A 647 64.66 -3.88 -27.01
C PRO A 647 65.56 -4.14 -28.22
N SER A 648 66.11 -5.35 -28.28
CA SER A 648 67.08 -5.75 -29.32
C SER A 648 66.48 -5.85 -30.73
N THR A 649 65.15 -5.93 -30.79
CA THR A 649 64.34 -6.20 -31.96
C THR A 649 63.91 -4.96 -32.74
N VAL A 650 64.13 -3.75 -32.20
CA VAL A 650 63.78 -2.50 -32.88
C VAL A 650 64.72 -2.27 -34.07
N THR A 651 64.15 -1.94 -35.23
CA THR A 651 64.88 -1.65 -36.48
C THR A 651 64.62 -0.24 -37.02
N LYS A 652 63.56 0.42 -36.54
CA LYS A 652 63.15 1.75 -36.98
C LYS A 652 62.66 2.62 -35.82
N ILE A 653 63.07 3.88 -35.81
CA ILE A 653 62.68 4.89 -34.81
C ILE A 653 62.05 6.08 -35.53
N GLY A 654 60.83 6.42 -35.13
CA GLY A 654 60.03 7.52 -35.68
C GLY A 654 60.62 8.91 -35.41
N ARG A 655 59.87 9.94 -35.83
CA ARG A 655 60.22 11.35 -35.63
C ARG A 655 60.01 11.76 -34.18
N GLY A 656 61.07 12.25 -33.54
CA GLY A 656 61.01 12.90 -32.24
C GLY A 656 60.35 12.09 -31.11
N PRO A 657 60.57 10.77 -30.96
CA PRO A 657 59.89 9.95 -29.96
C PRO A 657 60.05 10.48 -28.52
N PHE A 658 61.13 11.21 -28.26
CA PHE A 658 61.52 11.75 -26.95
C PHE A 658 61.68 13.29 -26.97
N HIS A 659 61.03 13.96 -27.93
CA HIS A 659 61.07 15.41 -28.06
C HIS A 659 60.64 16.07 -26.74
N SER A 660 61.38 17.06 -26.24
CA SER A 660 61.10 17.78 -24.98
C SER A 660 61.04 16.92 -23.70
N CYS A 661 61.65 15.72 -23.71
CA CYS A 661 61.85 14.91 -22.49
C CYS A 661 63.09 15.40 -21.71
N ASN A 662 62.93 16.50 -20.98
CA ASN A 662 64.05 17.29 -20.46
C ASN A 662 64.77 16.69 -19.24
N SER A 663 64.20 15.67 -18.58
CA SER A 663 64.85 14.98 -17.44
C SER A 663 65.58 13.70 -17.84
N LEU A 664 65.71 13.42 -19.14
CA LEU A 664 66.33 12.19 -19.62
C LEU A 664 67.77 12.06 -19.12
N LYS A 665 68.08 10.90 -18.53
CA LYS A 665 69.40 10.55 -18.00
C LYS A 665 70.03 9.42 -18.82
N LYS A 666 69.25 8.41 -19.19
CA LYS A 666 69.74 7.27 -19.97
C LYS A 666 68.73 6.70 -20.95
N ILE A 667 69.23 6.37 -22.13
CA ILE A 667 68.56 5.50 -23.11
C ILE A 667 69.40 4.23 -23.22
N VAL A 668 68.81 3.06 -22.99
CA VAL A 668 69.46 1.76 -23.23
C VAL A 668 68.86 1.19 -24.52
N CYS A 669 69.65 1.10 -25.58
CA CYS A 669 69.24 0.45 -26.83
C CYS A 669 69.95 -0.88 -26.96
N LYS A 670 69.20 -1.99 -26.91
CA LYS A 670 69.75 -3.35 -26.91
C LYS A 670 70.00 -3.91 -28.32
N ALA A 671 69.66 -3.18 -29.39
CA ALA A 671 69.80 -3.66 -30.75
C ALA A 671 71.27 -3.74 -31.16
N ILE A 672 71.71 -4.86 -31.73
CA ILE A 672 73.09 -5.01 -32.25
C ILE A 672 73.31 -4.08 -33.45
N ASN A 673 72.35 -4.08 -34.38
CA ASN A 673 72.39 -3.16 -35.53
C ASN A 673 71.67 -1.84 -35.17
N PRO A 674 72.27 -0.67 -35.39
CA PRO A 674 71.62 0.61 -35.11
C PRO A 674 70.28 0.74 -35.83
N PRO A 675 69.16 0.98 -35.12
CA PRO A 675 67.89 1.28 -35.74
C PRO A 675 67.97 2.50 -36.67
N THR A 676 67.24 2.45 -37.78
CA THR A 676 67.13 3.57 -38.72
C THR A 676 66.21 4.66 -38.19
N PHE A 677 66.63 5.92 -38.26
CA PHE A 677 65.77 7.05 -37.89
C PHE A 677 64.92 7.51 -39.07
N VAL A 678 63.68 7.89 -38.78
CA VAL A 678 62.88 8.76 -39.67
C VAL A 678 63.39 10.21 -39.61
N ASP A 679 63.89 10.64 -38.46
CA ASP A 679 64.53 11.95 -38.26
C ASP A 679 65.58 11.88 -37.14
N ASN A 680 65.20 12.15 -35.89
CA ASN A 680 66.06 12.10 -34.71
C ASN A 680 65.21 11.93 -33.44
N PHE A 681 65.83 11.79 -32.25
CA PHE A 681 65.12 11.64 -30.97
C PHE A 681 64.25 12.84 -30.57
N GLY A 682 64.41 13.99 -31.22
CA GLY A 682 63.76 15.26 -30.94
C GLY A 682 64.69 16.23 -30.22
N TYR A 683 64.19 17.44 -29.97
CA TYR A 683 64.91 18.44 -29.18
C TYR A 683 64.83 18.06 -27.70
N ILE A 684 65.96 17.63 -27.14
CA ILE A 684 66.10 17.32 -25.71
C ILE A 684 67.03 18.37 -25.13
N SER A 685 66.52 19.26 -24.27
CA SER A 685 67.32 20.33 -23.68
C SER A 685 68.39 19.83 -22.71
N SER A 686 68.22 18.62 -22.16
CA SER A 686 69.24 17.98 -21.34
C SER A 686 70.44 17.60 -22.19
N ASN A 687 71.57 18.22 -21.87
CA ASN A 687 72.88 17.82 -22.40
C ASN A 687 73.53 16.68 -21.59
N LYS A 688 72.87 16.17 -20.54
CA LYS A 688 73.44 15.22 -19.58
C LYS A 688 72.79 13.83 -19.64
N PHE A 689 72.52 13.35 -20.86
CA PHE A 689 72.06 11.97 -21.04
C PHE A 689 73.04 11.17 -21.88
N PHE A 690 73.12 9.87 -21.58
CA PHE A 690 73.91 8.91 -22.34
C PHE A 690 73.02 7.86 -23.00
N ILE A 691 73.49 7.33 -24.13
CA ILE A 691 72.86 6.26 -24.88
C ILE A 691 73.77 5.04 -24.74
N TYR A 692 73.27 4.01 -24.07
CA TYR A 692 73.97 2.75 -23.84
C TYR A 692 73.59 1.76 -24.92
N VAL A 693 74.58 1.25 -25.65
CA VAL A 693 74.42 0.30 -26.77
C VAL A 693 75.28 -0.94 -26.56
N PRO A 694 75.03 -2.08 -27.22
CA PRO A 694 75.82 -3.30 -27.04
C PRO A 694 77.30 -3.03 -27.31
N ASP A 695 78.16 -3.54 -26.44
CA ASP A 695 79.60 -3.24 -26.43
C ASP A 695 80.26 -3.49 -27.80
N GLU A 696 79.87 -4.57 -28.48
CA GLU A 696 80.36 -4.95 -29.80
C GLU A 696 79.90 -4.02 -30.94
N SER A 697 78.88 -3.19 -30.69
CA SER A 697 78.21 -2.38 -31.70
C SER A 697 78.53 -0.88 -31.60
N VAL A 698 79.25 -0.44 -30.56
CA VAL A 698 79.51 0.99 -30.28
C VAL A 698 80.06 1.74 -31.48
N ASP A 699 81.03 1.17 -32.20
CA ASP A 699 81.65 1.84 -33.36
C ASP A 699 80.69 1.93 -34.56
N ILE A 700 79.80 0.95 -34.73
CA ILE A 700 78.74 0.96 -35.75
C ILE A 700 77.73 2.07 -35.40
N TYR A 701 77.31 2.16 -34.13
CA TYR A 701 76.43 3.23 -33.66
C TYR A 701 77.05 4.62 -33.83
N LYS A 702 78.36 4.81 -33.57
CA LYS A 702 79.01 6.11 -33.80
C LYS A 702 79.00 6.55 -35.27
N LYS A 703 79.06 5.59 -36.19
CA LYS A 703 78.99 5.87 -37.64
C LYS A 703 77.57 6.22 -38.08
N GLU A 704 76.60 5.37 -37.72
CA GLU A 704 75.21 5.51 -38.18
C GLU A 704 74.43 6.60 -37.41
N TRP A 705 74.71 6.78 -36.12
CA TRP A 705 74.12 7.81 -35.27
C TRP A 705 75.12 8.95 -35.01
N SER A 706 75.69 9.48 -36.09
CA SER A 706 76.77 10.50 -36.06
C SER A 706 76.43 11.75 -35.22
N GLN A 707 75.15 12.12 -35.15
CA GLN A 707 74.64 13.23 -34.33
C GLN A 707 74.69 12.99 -32.80
N TYR A 708 74.91 11.75 -32.37
CA TYR A 708 74.92 11.35 -30.95
C TYR A 708 76.26 10.74 -30.49
N VAL A 709 77.34 10.88 -31.28
CA VAL A 709 78.66 10.28 -30.98
C VAL A 709 79.16 10.62 -29.58
N SER A 710 78.97 11.85 -29.11
CA SER A 710 79.40 12.30 -27.77
C SER A 710 78.55 11.74 -26.62
N LYS A 711 77.42 11.08 -26.92
CA LYS A 711 76.47 10.53 -25.95
C LYS A 711 76.49 9.00 -25.90
N LEU A 712 77.13 8.32 -26.86
CA LEU A 712 77.15 6.86 -26.97
C LEU A 712 78.16 6.23 -25.99
N LYS A 713 77.72 5.23 -25.23
CA LYS A 713 78.52 4.42 -24.30
C LYS A 713 78.20 2.92 -24.46
N PRO A 714 79.14 2.01 -24.15
CA PRO A 714 78.85 0.57 -24.07
C PRO A 714 77.91 0.27 -22.89
N ILE A 715 77.06 -0.76 -23.01
CA ILE A 715 76.15 -1.20 -21.93
C ILE A 715 76.94 -1.67 -20.70
N SER A 716 78.16 -2.19 -20.85
CA SER A 716 79.02 -2.52 -19.70
C SER A 716 79.41 -1.33 -18.81
N GLU A 717 79.28 -0.09 -19.28
CA GLU A 717 79.47 1.13 -18.48
C GLU A 717 78.18 1.58 -17.74
N LEU A 718 77.11 0.79 -17.80
CA LEU A 718 75.86 1.06 -17.09
C LEU A 718 76.00 0.62 -15.62
N GLU A 719 76.28 1.58 -14.74
CA GLU A 719 76.21 1.39 -13.28
C GLU A 719 74.77 1.26 -12.76
#